data_AF-A0A4Z1KJM8-F1
#
_entry.id   AF-A0A4Z1KJM8-F1
#
_cell.length_a   1.000
_cell.length_b   1.000
_cell.length_c   1.000
_cell.angle_alpha   90.00
_cell.angle_beta   90.00
_cell.angle_gamma   90.00
#
_symmetry.space_group_name_H-M   'P 1'
#
loop_
_entity.id
_entity.type
_entity.pdbx_description
1 polymer ?
#
loop_
_entity_poly.entity_id
_entity_poly.type
_entity_poly.pdbx_seq_one_letter_code
_entity_poly.pdbx_strand_id
1 'polypeptide(L)'
;MRNIIIPQPYSPSGWQAYANEKAVANIPLQAAQDVNQTSRIATFRGVFLNASTVLPHSMSRVNTYADVLALDQTTIIAPNDNGTILIVSRVLTSNGPVTLTVPRGLTTTCVVSIYTSVINQPITVATGDNTRRILLDQIGTGKVNAGVIVVFSPNGLQVEYQRYYPSTTSKELHASLNTQLQLGLIQFWRNSSIAISLCSHVAKISTRQQAYALINTQARALGQQLAGQAMAGKNMSYAPVLVLNRYKETTQAALNAATAFEQQFERFQDKAQSLDVHMQAWNIMLSQAINEYNMRISMRNLALEKYESSVRTANSCFQQFDNDVFALESLQIAFQLGLTKKLLAFAIAVGQLCLGSPGGVAQGAIAGRQAIGAVVAAEKIAGQVNKILSSGTLQTLLDCIEALGTLYPSVDTIVRTLIQFGNNPNINIPTTGDISGTSRGDADAAAIVTMAAWDRWLLEADDQMLFAVSQGVAGASAYQLGLRKHAINGKQLAQAQAEAVKSGYEYVQTQMEVIRCSQNIADLQALKAGFVGQEAIYLEAKSMFYDRAMALRTNVVLSLRNMAWAYRYWALSDSSITLDGQKPLVEYQQDLSTVIMELERADSRWASDHQPFNYDIPSNTLPSNQGQSMIDGIKRSDNTASFTLLTEKHLASQFVEGSHYRLNGMDPTLDGILPRPEAMQGGVVVVKLQITTSGIYSDIYNNQVFHFSSIPQVRRCSYDLYSNGTRGTTRDEPIFETKDHAEPTPFTQWKIKLLNPGEVNLNGLNGINLKWKGRVRFGERHRLIRGIEEL
;
A
#
# COMPACT_ATOMS: atom_id res chain seq x y z
N MET A 1 1.75 -15.50 -7.17
CA MET A 1 3.06 -15.19 -6.53
C MET A 1 3.20 -15.92 -5.19
N ARG A 2 4.17 -16.83 -5.04
CA ARG A 2 4.48 -17.49 -3.75
C ARG A 2 5.56 -16.70 -3.00
N ASN A 3 5.20 -15.63 -2.29
CA ASN A 3 6.13 -14.99 -1.37
C ASN A 3 5.95 -15.58 0.03
N ILE A 4 6.74 -16.61 0.35
CA ILE A 4 7.07 -16.97 1.73
C ILE A 4 7.97 -15.83 2.21
N ILE A 5 7.59 -15.11 3.27
CA ILE A 5 8.47 -14.09 3.86
C ILE A 5 9.72 -14.82 4.37
N ILE A 6 10.85 -14.60 3.69
CA ILE A 6 12.13 -15.20 4.07
C ILE A 6 12.62 -14.48 5.33
N PRO A 7 12.93 -15.19 6.43
CA PRO A 7 13.46 -14.57 7.63
C PRO A 7 14.85 -13.96 7.37
N GLN A 8 15.17 -12.90 8.11
CA GLN A 8 16.50 -12.28 8.04
C GLN A 8 17.58 -13.23 8.59
N PRO A 9 18.83 -13.14 8.09
CA PRO A 9 19.96 -13.82 8.72
C PRO A 9 20.12 -13.42 10.20
N TYR A 10 20.69 -14.33 10.99
CA TYR A 10 20.93 -14.14 12.43
C TYR A 10 22.38 -14.32 12.86
N SER A 11 23.29 -14.60 11.93
CA SER A 11 24.72 -14.83 12.18
C SER A 11 25.59 -13.93 11.29
N PRO A 12 26.84 -13.63 11.71
CA PRO A 12 27.82 -12.95 10.87
C PRO A 12 28.00 -13.60 9.50
N SER A 13 28.09 -14.93 9.43
CA SER A 13 28.27 -15.66 8.18
C SER A 13 27.08 -15.50 7.23
N GLY A 14 25.85 -15.54 7.77
CA GLY A 14 24.63 -15.33 6.97
C GLY A 14 24.55 -13.90 6.42
N TRP A 15 24.91 -12.90 7.23
CA TRP A 15 24.96 -11.51 6.78
C TRP A 15 26.10 -11.23 5.80
N GLN A 16 27.25 -11.89 5.96
CA GLN A 16 28.35 -11.79 5.01
C GLN A 16 27.98 -12.42 3.66
N ALA A 17 27.27 -13.55 3.67
CA ALA A 17 26.73 -14.16 2.46
C ALA A 17 25.77 -13.20 1.74
N TYR A 18 24.87 -12.54 2.48
CA TYR A 18 23.99 -11.47 1.96
C TYR A 18 24.80 -10.33 1.30
N ALA A 19 25.83 -9.83 1.98
CA ALA A 19 26.66 -8.73 1.44
C ALA A 19 27.47 -9.14 0.21
N ASN A 20 27.82 -10.42 0.09
CA ASN A 20 28.56 -10.98 -1.03
C ASN A 20 27.66 -11.46 -2.18
N GLU A 21 26.33 -11.41 -2.03
CA GLU A 21 25.44 -11.68 -3.15
C GLU A 21 25.79 -10.73 -4.30
N LYS A 22 25.89 -11.26 -5.52
CA LYS A 22 26.17 -10.47 -6.74
C LYS A 22 25.29 -9.21 -6.82
N ALA A 23 24.07 -9.35 -6.33
CA ALA A 23 23.09 -8.29 -6.27
C ALA A 23 23.47 -7.09 -5.43
N VAL A 24 24.11 -7.35 -4.29
CA VAL A 24 24.57 -6.36 -3.33
C VAL A 24 25.96 -5.87 -3.73
N ALA A 25 26.86 -6.80 -4.07
CA ALA A 25 28.25 -6.50 -4.39
C ALA A 25 28.45 -5.60 -5.63
N ASN A 26 27.48 -5.59 -6.56
CA ASN A 26 27.53 -4.77 -7.76
C ASN A 26 27.15 -3.29 -7.54
N ILE A 27 26.69 -2.89 -6.34
CA ILE A 27 26.37 -1.50 -6.04
C ILE A 27 27.68 -0.69 -5.98
N PRO A 28 27.85 0.35 -6.83
CA PRO A 28 29.02 1.21 -6.78
C PRO A 28 29.10 1.98 -5.46
N LEU A 29 30.33 2.33 -5.04
CA LEU A 29 30.57 3.13 -3.83
C LEU A 29 29.92 2.55 -2.55
N GLN A 30 29.71 1.23 -2.47
CA GLN A 30 29.11 0.61 -1.28
C GLN A 30 29.96 0.70 -0.01
N ALA A 31 31.25 1.00 -0.14
CA ALA A 31 32.18 1.17 0.98
C ALA A 31 33.09 2.37 0.77
N ALA A 32 33.53 2.97 1.88
CA ALA A 32 34.53 4.03 1.90
C ALA A 32 35.35 3.93 3.19
N GLN A 33 36.62 4.30 3.10
CA GLN A 33 37.51 4.41 4.24
C GLN A 33 38.29 5.72 4.12
N ASP A 34 38.14 6.57 5.13
CA ASP A 34 38.89 7.80 5.28
C ASP A 34 39.61 7.76 6.63
N VAL A 35 40.95 7.69 6.59
CA VAL A 35 41.78 7.64 7.79
C VAL A 35 42.79 8.77 7.73
N ASN A 36 42.55 9.80 8.54
CA ASN A 36 43.47 10.91 8.71
C ASN A 36 44.34 10.65 9.95
N GLN A 37 45.56 10.17 9.71
CA GLN A 37 46.53 9.89 10.77
C GLN A 37 46.95 11.15 11.55
N THR A 38 46.97 12.31 10.88
CA THR A 38 47.39 13.59 11.47
C THR A 38 46.36 14.11 12.46
N SER A 39 45.08 14.13 12.09
CA SER A 39 43.99 14.53 12.99
C SER A 39 43.48 13.37 13.87
N ARG A 40 43.99 12.15 13.65
CA ARG A 40 43.57 10.90 14.32
C ARG A 40 42.05 10.66 14.21
N ILE A 41 41.48 10.95 13.04
CA ILE A 41 40.08 10.72 12.73
C ILE A 41 39.99 9.62 11.69
N ALA A 42 39.18 8.60 11.96
CA ALA A 42 38.85 7.54 11.02
C ALA A 42 37.34 7.49 10.77
N THR A 43 36.95 7.33 9.52
CA THR A 43 35.57 7.08 9.11
C THR A 43 35.53 5.85 8.22
N PHE A 44 34.66 4.90 8.56
CA PHE A 44 34.45 3.67 7.82
C PHE A 44 32.99 3.57 7.41
N ARG A 45 32.75 3.27 6.12
CA ARG A 45 31.43 3.01 5.55
C ARG A 45 31.44 1.66 4.84
N GLY A 46 30.39 0.85 5.00
CA GLY A 46 30.26 -0.41 4.25
C GLY A 46 28.92 -1.11 4.42
N VAL A 47 28.63 -2.09 3.56
CA VAL A 47 27.44 -2.95 3.74
C VAL A 47 27.67 -3.96 4.85
N PHE A 48 28.81 -4.65 4.85
CA PHE A 48 29.23 -5.54 5.93
C PHE A 48 30.62 -5.13 6.39
N LEU A 49 30.74 -4.76 7.67
CA LEU A 49 32.02 -4.42 8.30
C LEU A 49 32.30 -5.38 9.47
N ASN A 50 33.57 -5.65 9.71
CA ASN A 50 34.02 -6.39 10.89
C ASN A 50 34.65 -5.41 11.89
N ALA A 51 34.21 -5.43 13.15
CA ALA A 51 34.70 -4.51 14.17
C ALA A 51 36.22 -4.59 14.39
N SER A 52 36.84 -5.76 14.22
CA SER A 52 38.30 -5.92 14.32
C SER A 52 39.08 -5.09 13.31
N THR A 53 38.46 -4.72 12.18
CA THR A 53 39.11 -3.93 11.12
C THR A 53 38.71 -2.46 11.11
N VAL A 54 37.59 -2.09 11.74
CA VAL A 54 37.01 -0.74 11.65
C VAL A 54 36.93 0.01 12.98
N LEU A 55 37.44 -0.57 14.07
CA LEU A 55 37.59 0.09 15.38
C LEU A 55 39.08 0.16 15.79
N PRO A 56 39.93 0.90 15.05
CA PRO A 56 41.35 0.99 15.33
C PRO A 56 41.66 1.68 16.67
N HIS A 57 42.67 1.17 17.38
CA HIS A 57 42.98 1.64 18.74
C HIS A 57 43.75 2.98 18.83
N SER A 58 44.26 3.49 17.72
CA SER A 58 45.12 4.69 17.71
C SER A 58 44.38 6.01 17.41
N MET A 59 43.06 5.94 17.20
CA MET A 59 42.26 7.07 16.72
C MET A 59 41.57 7.81 17.86
N SER A 60 41.56 9.14 17.78
CA SER A 60 40.83 10.02 18.72
C SER A 60 39.35 10.12 18.35
N ARG A 61 38.99 9.90 17.09
CA ARG A 61 37.60 9.79 16.66
C ARG A 61 37.43 8.69 15.63
N VAL A 62 36.49 7.79 15.86
CA VAL A 62 36.09 6.76 14.88
C VAL A 62 34.61 6.88 14.59
N ASN A 63 34.23 7.02 13.32
CA ASN A 63 32.84 6.93 12.89
C ASN A 63 32.67 5.67 12.02
N THR A 64 31.74 4.81 12.36
CA THR A 64 31.43 3.59 11.61
C THR A 64 29.97 3.64 11.16
N TYR A 65 29.75 3.65 9.85
CA TYR A 65 28.43 3.66 9.22
C TYR A 65 28.26 2.35 8.42
N ALA A 66 27.38 1.46 8.87
CA ALA A 66 27.22 0.17 8.22
C ALA A 66 25.76 -0.25 8.02
N ASP A 67 25.49 -1.13 7.05
CA ASP A 67 24.26 -1.93 7.14
C ASP A 67 24.40 -2.97 8.25
N VAL A 68 25.46 -3.79 8.19
CA VAL A 68 25.78 -4.82 9.18
C VAL A 68 27.18 -4.59 9.75
N LEU A 69 27.29 -4.59 11.08
CA LEU A 69 28.55 -4.65 11.80
C LEU A 69 28.65 -5.97 12.57
N ALA A 70 29.62 -6.79 12.18
CA ALA A 70 29.97 -8.02 12.88
C ALA A 70 30.94 -7.74 14.03
N LEU A 71 30.57 -8.20 15.23
CA LEU A 71 31.33 -8.07 16.46
C LEU A 71 31.94 -9.42 16.84
N ASP A 72 33.15 -9.37 17.39
CA ASP A 72 33.73 -10.52 18.08
C ASP A 72 33.06 -10.71 19.45
N GLN A 73 33.08 -11.92 20.00
CA GLN A 73 32.50 -12.21 21.32
C GLN A 73 33.11 -11.34 22.42
N THR A 74 34.37 -10.94 22.26
CA THR A 74 35.01 -9.89 23.05
C THR A 74 35.61 -8.88 22.09
N THR A 75 35.00 -7.69 22.02
CA THR A 75 35.50 -6.59 21.19
C THR A 75 36.13 -5.54 22.11
N ILE A 76 37.44 -5.31 21.96
CA ILE A 76 38.14 -4.26 22.70
C ILE A 76 37.98 -2.94 21.92
N ILE A 77 37.27 -2.00 22.54
CA ILE A 77 37.04 -0.64 22.09
C ILE A 77 38.06 0.26 22.81
N ALA A 78 39.09 0.71 22.10
CA ALA A 78 40.18 1.48 22.70
C ALA A 78 40.47 2.73 21.88
N PRO A 79 39.64 3.78 21.93
CA PRO A 79 40.05 5.03 21.31
C PRO A 79 41.22 5.63 22.09
N ASN A 80 41.96 6.51 21.43
CA ASN A 80 43.02 7.29 22.05
C ASN A 80 42.49 8.13 23.23
N ASP A 81 43.37 8.66 24.07
CA ASP A 81 42.98 9.45 25.25
C ASP A 81 41.95 10.54 24.91
N ASN A 82 40.85 10.60 25.67
CA ASN A 82 39.69 11.47 25.42
C ASN A 82 38.95 11.21 24.09
N GLY A 83 39.07 10.01 23.52
CA GLY A 83 38.54 9.70 22.22
C GLY A 83 37.06 9.30 22.19
N THR A 84 36.48 9.38 20.99
CA THR A 84 35.05 9.16 20.74
C THR A 84 34.84 8.15 19.62
N ILE A 85 33.90 7.23 19.82
CA ILE A 85 33.53 6.22 18.83
C ILE A 85 32.03 6.31 18.58
N LEU A 86 31.66 6.50 17.32
CA LEU A 86 30.27 6.51 16.87
C LEU A 86 30.04 5.31 15.96
N ILE A 87 29.16 4.40 16.38
CA ILE A 87 28.70 3.26 15.60
C ILE A 87 27.24 3.51 15.22
N VAL A 88 26.97 3.56 13.93
CA VAL A 88 25.62 3.60 13.38
C VAL A 88 25.49 2.43 12.42
N SER A 89 24.64 1.47 12.76
CA SER A 89 24.39 0.31 11.91
C SER A 89 22.92 -0.09 11.92
N ARG A 90 22.44 -0.76 10.87
CA ARG A 90 21.12 -1.41 10.97
C ARG A 90 21.18 -2.63 11.87
N VAL A 91 22.21 -3.47 11.69
CA VAL A 91 22.36 -4.76 12.37
C VAL A 91 23.69 -4.85 13.11
N LEU A 92 23.64 -5.18 14.40
CA LEU A 92 24.77 -5.70 15.16
C LEU A 92 24.64 -7.22 15.31
N THR A 93 25.69 -7.95 14.89
CA THR A 93 25.67 -9.41 14.85
C THR A 93 26.96 -10.02 15.37
N SER A 94 26.88 -11.25 15.90
CA SER A 94 28.02 -12.04 16.38
C SER A 94 27.65 -13.52 16.42
N ASN A 95 28.65 -14.40 16.55
CA ASN A 95 28.42 -15.85 16.69
C ASN A 95 27.92 -16.25 18.09
N GLY A 96 27.93 -15.33 19.06
CA GLY A 96 27.37 -15.51 20.40
C GLY A 96 27.26 -14.18 21.15
N PRO A 97 26.93 -14.21 22.46
CA PRO A 97 26.86 -12.99 23.28
C PRO A 97 28.17 -12.19 23.23
N VAL A 98 28.04 -10.87 23.13
CA VAL A 98 29.17 -9.95 22.94
C VAL A 98 29.48 -9.22 24.24
N THR A 99 30.76 -9.11 24.58
CA THR A 99 31.28 -8.17 25.58
C THR A 99 32.11 -7.08 24.90
N LEU A 100 31.64 -5.85 24.95
CA LEU A 100 32.38 -4.65 24.56
C LEU A 100 33.16 -4.15 25.77
N THR A 101 34.48 -4.04 25.66
CA THR A 101 35.33 -3.62 26.78
C THR A 101 36.40 -2.63 26.34
N VAL A 102 36.99 -1.94 27.31
CA VAL A 102 38.10 -0.99 27.13
C VAL A 102 39.40 -1.60 27.67
N PRO A 103 40.58 -1.09 27.29
CA PRO A 103 41.84 -1.53 27.88
C PRO A 103 41.85 -1.38 29.41
N ARG A 104 42.61 -2.24 30.10
CA ARG A 104 42.86 -2.09 31.55
C ARG A 104 43.64 -0.82 31.83
N GLY A 105 43.28 -0.14 32.93
CA GLY A 105 44.03 1.02 33.42
C GLY A 105 43.81 2.29 32.60
N LEU A 106 42.59 2.51 32.08
CA LEU A 106 42.22 3.79 31.46
C LEU A 106 42.59 4.97 32.36
N THR A 107 43.37 5.90 31.82
CA THR A 107 43.79 7.14 32.46
C THR A 107 42.88 8.32 32.12
N THR A 108 42.07 8.19 31.06
CA THR A 108 41.19 9.25 30.55
C THR A 108 39.78 8.71 30.25
N THR A 109 38.86 9.62 29.93
CA THR A 109 37.47 9.28 29.60
C THR A 109 37.32 8.94 28.13
N CYS A 110 36.64 7.86 27.80
CA CYS A 110 36.30 7.44 26.45
C CYS A 110 34.78 7.37 26.29
N VAL A 111 34.26 7.81 25.15
CA VAL A 111 32.81 7.77 24.86
C VAL A 111 32.53 6.91 23.64
N VAL A 112 31.59 5.97 23.78
CA VAL A 112 31.13 5.10 22.70
C VAL A 112 29.63 5.28 22.53
N SER A 113 29.22 5.78 21.37
CA SER A 113 27.81 5.93 21.00
C SER A 113 27.42 4.85 20.00
N ILE A 114 26.44 4.03 20.35
CA ILE A 114 25.97 2.90 19.52
C ILE A 114 24.51 3.13 19.17
N TYR A 115 24.21 3.21 17.88
CA TYR A 115 22.86 3.32 17.35
C TYR A 115 22.57 2.16 16.42
N THR A 116 21.51 1.41 16.71
CA THR A 116 21.17 0.21 15.94
C THR A 116 19.69 -0.17 15.97
N SER A 117 19.21 -0.78 14.88
CA SER A 117 17.82 -1.24 14.76
C SER A 117 17.63 -2.71 15.14
N VAL A 118 18.66 -3.55 14.91
CA VAL A 118 18.59 -5.01 15.07
C VAL A 118 19.84 -5.48 15.81
N ILE A 119 19.63 -6.29 16.85
CA ILE A 119 20.70 -6.92 17.61
C ILE A 119 20.43 -8.42 17.57
N ASN A 120 21.32 -9.19 16.93
CA ASN A 120 21.16 -10.64 16.83
C ASN A 120 21.62 -11.38 18.10
N GLN A 121 22.51 -10.80 18.89
CA GLN A 121 23.07 -11.41 20.11
C GLN A 121 23.15 -10.38 21.24
N PRO A 122 22.93 -10.78 22.52
CA PRO A 122 23.01 -9.86 23.65
C PRO A 122 24.37 -9.15 23.71
N ILE A 123 24.37 -7.85 23.98
CA ILE A 123 25.58 -7.03 24.08
C ILE A 123 25.73 -6.53 25.52
N THR A 124 26.87 -6.84 26.13
CA THR A 124 27.27 -6.33 27.45
C THR A 124 28.44 -5.37 27.28
N VAL A 125 28.42 -4.24 27.99
CA VAL A 125 29.59 -3.34 28.13
C VAL A 125 30.27 -3.57 29.47
N ALA A 126 31.60 -3.58 29.50
CA ALA A 126 32.37 -3.89 30.71
C ALA A 126 33.63 -3.04 30.83
N THR A 127 34.02 -2.67 32.06
CA THR A 127 35.33 -2.07 32.34
C THR A 127 36.46 -3.07 32.03
N GLY A 128 37.68 -2.59 31.75
CA GLY A 128 38.80 -3.47 31.37
C GLY A 128 39.25 -4.46 32.45
N ASP A 129 39.00 -4.14 33.72
CA ASP A 129 39.16 -5.02 34.88
C ASP A 129 37.96 -5.95 35.12
N ASN A 130 36.90 -5.77 34.33
CA ASN A 130 35.64 -6.52 34.37
C ASN A 130 34.85 -6.39 35.70
N THR A 131 35.16 -5.38 36.53
CA THR A 131 34.48 -5.15 37.82
C THR A 131 33.08 -4.57 37.67
N ARG A 132 32.80 -3.86 36.58
CA ARG A 132 31.45 -3.40 36.22
C ARG A 132 31.06 -3.91 34.85
N ARG A 133 29.83 -4.43 34.76
CA ARG A 133 29.22 -4.95 33.53
C ARG A 133 27.78 -4.46 33.43
N ILE A 134 27.36 -4.00 32.25
CA ILE A 134 25.99 -3.54 32.00
C ILE A 134 25.49 -4.18 30.71
N LEU A 135 24.34 -4.87 30.77
CA LEU A 135 23.67 -5.41 29.60
C LEU A 135 22.91 -4.30 28.87
N LEU A 136 23.06 -4.22 27.55
CA LEU A 136 22.39 -3.22 26.71
C LEU A 136 21.02 -3.73 26.21
N ASP A 137 20.04 -3.80 27.10
CA ASP A 137 18.72 -4.43 26.81
C ASP A 137 17.60 -3.44 26.40
N GLN A 138 17.89 -2.13 26.40
CA GLN A 138 16.94 -1.06 26.06
C GLN A 138 17.07 -0.54 24.62
N ILE A 139 17.90 -1.17 23.77
CA ILE A 139 18.09 -0.83 22.34
C ILE A 139 17.83 -2.03 21.43
N GLY A 140 17.61 -1.80 20.13
CA GLY A 140 17.34 -2.85 19.15
C GLY A 140 15.86 -3.03 18.82
N THR A 141 15.50 -4.21 18.29
CA THR A 141 14.17 -4.44 17.71
C THR A 141 13.05 -4.33 18.75
N GLY A 142 12.04 -3.51 18.44
CA GLY A 142 10.88 -3.28 19.32
C GLY A 142 11.14 -2.38 20.52
N LYS A 143 12.36 -1.82 20.67
CA LYS A 143 12.70 -0.92 21.78
C LYS A 143 12.43 0.54 21.42
N VAL A 144 12.18 1.35 22.45
CA VAL A 144 11.88 2.79 22.30
C VAL A 144 13.14 3.62 22.04
N ASN A 145 14.30 3.17 22.52
CA ASN A 145 15.56 3.89 22.34
C ASN A 145 16.24 3.51 21.02
N ALA A 146 16.69 4.53 20.29
CA ALA A 146 17.42 4.40 19.03
C ALA A 146 18.89 4.01 19.23
N GLY A 147 19.46 4.33 20.39
CA GLY A 147 20.84 4.04 20.70
C GLY A 147 21.19 4.26 22.16
N VAL A 148 22.49 4.21 22.43
CA VAL A 148 23.06 4.30 23.77
C VAL A 148 24.41 4.99 23.71
N ILE A 149 24.69 5.84 24.70
CA ILE A 149 25.99 6.46 24.93
C ILE A 149 26.60 5.76 26.15
N VAL A 150 27.81 5.24 25.96
CA VAL A 150 28.56 4.52 26.98
C VAL A 150 29.81 5.34 27.29
N VAL A 151 29.94 5.74 28.55
CA VAL A 151 31.08 6.52 29.03
C VAL A 151 31.94 5.63 29.90
N PHE A 152 33.16 5.39 29.45
CA PHE A 152 34.21 4.74 30.22
C PHE A 152 35.10 5.82 30.81
N SER A 153 35.34 5.78 32.11
CA SER A 153 36.20 6.73 32.81
C SER A 153 37.09 6.00 33.81
N PRO A 154 38.16 6.64 34.34
CA PRO A 154 38.94 6.08 35.43
C PRO A 154 38.09 5.71 36.66
N ASN A 155 36.97 6.42 36.85
CA ASN A 155 36.05 6.26 37.98
C ASN A 155 34.95 5.21 37.72
N GLY A 156 34.95 4.58 36.53
CA GLY A 156 34.04 3.48 36.18
C GLY A 156 33.25 3.70 34.89
N LEU A 157 32.15 2.95 34.78
CA LEU A 157 31.30 2.81 33.59
C LEU A 157 29.92 3.44 33.81
N GLN A 158 29.46 4.24 32.84
CA GLN A 158 28.12 4.84 32.79
C GLN A 158 27.46 4.59 31.43
N VAL A 159 26.13 4.46 31.42
CA VAL A 159 25.32 4.16 30.24
C VAL A 159 24.10 5.08 30.22
N GLU A 160 23.87 5.76 29.10
CA GLU A 160 22.73 6.65 28.88
C GLU A 160 22.01 6.26 27.58
N TYR A 161 20.73 5.89 27.69
CA TYR A 161 19.93 5.50 26.51
C TYR A 161 19.36 6.72 25.79
N GLN A 162 19.46 6.69 24.47
CA GLN A 162 19.07 7.79 23.59
C GLN A 162 17.81 7.44 22.80
N ARG A 163 16.79 8.29 22.94
CA ARG A 163 15.51 8.10 22.22
C ARG A 163 15.62 8.38 20.73
N TYR A 164 16.59 9.20 20.32
CA TYR A 164 16.75 9.68 18.95
C TYR A 164 18.18 9.51 18.46
N TYR A 165 18.34 9.39 17.14
CA TYR A 165 19.64 9.48 16.48
C TYR A 165 20.21 10.90 16.59
N PRO A 166 21.53 11.07 16.62
CA PRO A 166 22.15 12.38 16.70
C PRO A 166 21.96 13.13 15.39
N SER A 167 21.71 14.44 15.46
CA SER A 167 21.69 15.30 14.27
C SER A 167 23.09 15.38 13.67
N THR A 168 23.23 15.13 12.38
CA THR A 168 24.53 15.17 11.70
C THR A 168 24.39 15.61 10.25
N THR A 169 25.45 16.20 9.71
CA THR A 169 25.61 16.57 8.30
C THR A 169 26.67 15.72 7.61
N SER A 170 27.02 14.56 8.20
CA SER A 170 28.03 13.66 7.65
C SER A 170 27.64 13.18 6.25
N LYS A 171 28.52 13.48 5.27
CA LYS A 171 28.40 12.97 3.89
C LYS A 171 28.45 11.45 3.85
N GLU A 172 29.27 10.83 4.70
CA GLU A 172 29.41 9.38 4.79
C GLU A 172 28.16 8.70 5.34
N LEU A 173 27.50 9.30 6.34
CA LEU A 173 26.20 8.81 6.77
C LEU A 173 25.16 8.96 5.66
N HIS A 174 25.09 10.13 5.00
CA HIS A 174 24.16 10.35 3.90
C HIS A 174 24.33 9.29 2.79
N ALA A 175 25.57 9.02 2.38
CA ALA A 175 25.90 7.99 1.41
C ALA A 175 25.50 6.59 1.90
N SER A 176 25.75 6.27 3.18
CA SER A 176 25.35 5.00 3.79
C SER A 176 23.82 4.79 3.74
N LEU A 177 23.04 5.82 4.06
CA LEU A 177 21.57 5.77 3.99
C LEU A 177 21.07 5.59 2.56
N ASN A 178 21.70 6.24 1.57
CA ASN A 178 21.38 6.04 0.16
C ASN A 178 21.69 4.59 -0.29
N THR A 179 22.85 4.04 0.08
CA THR A 179 23.18 2.64 -0.19
C THR A 179 22.17 1.70 0.47
N GLN A 180 21.78 1.95 1.72
CA GLN A 180 20.74 1.16 2.40
C GLN A 180 19.37 1.23 1.72
N LEU A 181 18.98 2.38 1.16
CA LEU A 181 17.77 2.49 0.34
C LEU A 181 17.86 1.72 -0.98
N GLN A 182 19.01 1.78 -1.66
CA GLN A 182 19.25 0.97 -2.86
C GLN A 182 19.16 -0.52 -2.53
N LEU A 183 19.76 -0.95 -1.41
CA LEU A 183 19.62 -2.33 -0.90
C LEU A 183 18.15 -2.66 -0.62
N GLY A 184 17.40 -1.72 -0.04
CA GLY A 184 15.96 -1.88 0.19
C GLY A 184 15.18 -2.11 -1.10
N LEU A 185 15.49 -1.38 -2.17
CA LEU A 185 14.90 -1.54 -3.49
C LEU A 185 15.26 -2.90 -4.13
N ILE A 186 16.53 -3.32 -4.02
CA ILE A 186 17.00 -4.60 -4.56
C ILE A 186 16.34 -5.77 -3.82
N GLN A 187 16.28 -5.68 -2.49
CA GLN A 187 15.69 -6.71 -1.65
C GLN A 187 14.16 -6.67 -1.66
N PHE A 188 13.55 -5.61 -2.21
CA PHE A 188 12.10 -5.42 -2.23
C PHE A 188 11.37 -6.68 -2.70
N TRP A 189 11.83 -7.22 -3.83
CA TRP A 189 11.22 -8.37 -4.50
C TRP A 189 11.79 -9.72 -4.04
N ARG A 190 13.03 -9.73 -3.54
CA ARG A 190 13.79 -10.96 -3.22
C ARG A 190 13.66 -11.37 -1.74
N ASN A 191 13.77 -10.40 -0.83
CA ASN A 191 13.68 -10.60 0.60
C ASN A 191 13.02 -9.39 1.27
N SER A 192 11.68 -9.38 1.24
CA SER A 192 10.88 -8.27 1.76
C SER A 192 11.14 -8.00 3.26
N SER A 193 11.60 -8.99 4.05
CA SER A 193 11.91 -8.77 5.47
C SER A 193 13.15 -7.90 5.67
N ILE A 194 14.20 -8.12 4.86
CA ILE A 194 15.40 -7.26 4.84
C ILE A 194 15.02 -5.88 4.31
N ALA A 195 14.23 -5.81 3.24
CA ALA A 195 13.82 -4.54 2.64
C ALA A 195 13.00 -3.66 3.61
N ILE A 196 12.05 -4.24 4.34
CA ILE A 196 11.29 -3.55 5.39
C ILE A 196 12.22 -3.06 6.51
N SER A 197 13.17 -3.91 6.93
CA SER A 197 14.14 -3.55 7.97
C SER A 197 15.01 -2.37 7.57
N LEU A 198 15.51 -2.34 6.33
CA LEU A 198 16.28 -1.24 5.75
C LEU A 198 15.44 0.05 5.72
N CYS A 199 14.22 -0.01 5.17
CA CYS A 199 13.34 1.15 5.09
C CYS A 199 13.02 1.71 6.50
N SER A 200 12.77 0.83 7.47
CA SER A 200 12.49 1.24 8.86
C SER A 200 13.69 1.92 9.49
N HIS A 201 14.89 1.34 9.32
CA HIS A 201 16.13 1.91 9.83
C HIS A 201 16.39 3.29 9.23
N VAL A 202 16.33 3.42 7.90
CA VAL A 202 16.56 4.69 7.19
C VAL A 202 15.52 5.74 7.58
N ALA A 203 14.24 5.38 7.72
CA ALA A 203 13.22 6.31 8.17
C ALA A 203 13.49 6.80 9.60
N LYS A 204 13.81 5.90 10.53
CA LYS A 204 14.08 6.25 11.94
C LYS A 204 15.26 7.20 12.10
N ILE A 205 16.37 6.95 11.41
CA ILE A 205 17.56 7.81 11.50
C ILE A 205 17.33 9.18 10.86
N SER A 206 16.64 9.23 9.72
CA SER A 206 16.34 10.49 9.02
C SER A 206 15.21 11.32 9.65
N THR A 207 14.59 10.82 10.72
CA THR A 207 13.50 11.50 11.41
C THR A 207 13.98 12.77 12.12
N ARG A 208 13.22 13.86 11.99
CA ARG A 208 13.55 15.20 12.53
C ARG A 208 14.84 15.79 11.96
N GLN A 209 15.31 15.29 10.83
CA GLN A 209 16.52 15.77 10.17
C GLN A 209 16.19 16.29 8.78
N GLN A 210 16.08 17.61 8.62
CA GLN A 210 15.65 18.21 7.35
C GLN A 210 16.62 17.92 6.20
N ALA A 211 17.91 17.77 6.49
CA ALA A 211 18.93 17.35 5.54
C ALA A 211 18.67 15.96 4.93
N TYR A 212 17.81 15.15 5.56
CA TYR A 212 17.45 13.80 5.12
C TYR A 212 15.97 13.66 4.76
N ALA A 213 15.23 14.76 4.57
CA ALA A 213 13.78 14.68 4.40
C ALA A 213 13.34 13.91 3.15
N LEU A 214 14.09 14.03 2.05
CA LEU A 214 13.87 13.27 0.81
C LEU A 214 14.14 11.77 1.00
N ILE A 215 15.25 11.43 1.66
CA ILE A 215 15.62 10.05 2.02
C ILE A 215 14.55 9.44 2.94
N ASN A 216 14.08 10.19 3.95
CA ASN A 216 13.01 9.76 4.84
C ASN A 216 11.74 9.44 4.06
N THR A 217 11.33 10.34 3.17
CA THR A 217 10.12 10.21 2.36
C THR A 217 10.19 8.98 1.46
N GLN A 218 11.34 8.74 0.82
CA GLN A 218 11.56 7.56 -0.01
C GLN A 218 11.55 6.27 0.82
N ALA A 219 12.22 6.25 1.97
CA ALA A 219 12.24 5.10 2.88
C ALA A 219 10.82 4.72 3.34
N ARG A 220 10.00 5.72 3.67
CA ARG A 220 8.62 5.52 4.10
C ARG A 220 7.74 4.99 2.97
N ALA A 221 7.82 5.61 1.78
CA ALA A 221 7.05 5.15 0.63
C ALA A 221 7.39 3.69 0.25
N LEU A 222 8.68 3.36 0.21
CA LEU A 222 9.14 2.01 -0.11
C LEU A 222 8.75 0.99 0.98
N GLY A 223 8.98 1.32 2.25
CA GLY A 223 8.67 0.47 3.39
C GLY A 223 7.18 0.18 3.53
N GLN A 224 6.33 1.16 3.23
CA GLN A 224 4.86 1.01 3.27
C GLN A 224 4.32 0.18 2.11
N GLN A 225 4.88 0.32 0.91
CA GLN A 225 4.52 -0.55 -0.22
C GLN A 225 4.86 -2.02 0.08
N LEU A 226 6.02 -2.28 0.70
CA LEU A 226 6.42 -3.62 1.14
C LEU A 226 5.52 -4.15 2.24
N ALA A 227 5.25 -3.26 3.18
CA ALA A 227 4.31 -3.43 4.26
C ALA A 227 2.98 -4.02 3.71
N GLY A 228 2.32 -3.20 2.88
CA GLY A 228 1.04 -3.51 2.27
C GLY A 228 1.06 -4.77 1.42
N GLN A 229 2.11 -5.03 0.64
CA GLN A 229 2.24 -6.26 -0.14
C GLN A 229 2.38 -7.54 0.70
N ALA A 230 3.15 -7.50 1.80
CA ALA A 230 3.35 -8.66 2.67
C ALA A 230 2.05 -9.12 3.33
N MET A 231 1.02 -8.28 3.29
CA MET A 231 -0.05 -8.33 4.25
C MET A 231 -1.44 -8.17 3.60
N ALA A 232 -1.51 -7.63 2.37
CA ALA A 232 -2.61 -7.79 1.44
C ALA A 232 -2.91 -9.26 1.07
N GLY A 233 -2.16 -10.22 1.62
CA GLY A 233 -2.31 -11.63 1.33
C GLY A 233 -2.20 -11.93 -0.17
N LYS A 234 -2.41 -13.19 -0.55
CA LYS A 234 -2.38 -13.57 -1.96
C LYS A 234 -3.61 -13.12 -2.76
N ASN A 235 -4.57 -12.41 -2.15
CA ASN A 235 -5.96 -12.38 -2.66
C ASN A 235 -6.47 -11.02 -3.14
N MET A 236 -5.81 -9.90 -2.82
CA MET A 236 -6.17 -8.56 -3.32
C MET A 236 -5.18 -8.12 -4.42
N SER A 237 -5.68 -7.68 -5.57
CA SER A 237 -4.85 -7.18 -6.69
C SER A 237 -5.48 -5.98 -7.37
N TYR A 238 -4.69 -5.19 -8.10
CA TYR A 238 -5.26 -4.07 -8.84
C TYR A 238 -6.02 -4.58 -10.07
N ALA A 239 -7.28 -4.20 -10.22
CA ALA A 239 -8.05 -4.43 -11.44
C ALA A 239 -7.64 -3.40 -12.51
N PRO A 240 -7.38 -3.85 -13.74
CA PRO A 240 -6.91 -2.99 -14.82
C PRO A 240 -7.92 -1.89 -15.14
N VAL A 241 -7.40 -0.69 -15.43
CA VAL A 241 -8.16 0.47 -15.95
C VAL A 241 -7.81 0.78 -17.40
N LEU A 242 -6.65 0.31 -17.85
CA LEU A 242 -6.22 0.40 -19.22
C LEU A 242 -6.49 -0.92 -19.92
N VAL A 243 -6.63 -0.81 -21.24
CA VAL A 243 -6.68 -1.95 -22.14
C VAL A 243 -5.37 -2.74 -22.05
N LEU A 244 -5.43 -4.08 -22.07
CA LEU A 244 -4.25 -4.94 -21.93
C LEU A 244 -3.15 -4.62 -22.95
N ASN A 245 -3.53 -4.26 -24.19
CA ASN A 245 -2.57 -3.83 -25.20
C ASN A 245 -1.76 -2.60 -24.78
N ARG A 246 -2.35 -1.64 -24.05
CA ARG A 246 -1.60 -0.49 -23.53
C ARG A 246 -0.61 -0.89 -22.44
N TYR A 247 -0.96 -1.87 -21.59
CA TYR A 247 0.00 -2.41 -20.62
C TYR A 247 1.18 -3.11 -21.32
N LYS A 248 0.92 -3.86 -22.39
CA LYS A 248 1.95 -4.47 -23.23
C LYS A 248 2.87 -3.41 -23.86
N GLU A 249 2.28 -2.41 -24.53
CA GLU A 249 3.03 -1.30 -25.16
C GLU A 249 3.88 -0.54 -24.14
N THR A 250 3.31 -0.21 -22.98
CA THR A 250 4.01 0.50 -21.90
C THR A 250 5.17 -0.34 -21.36
N THR A 251 4.97 -1.64 -21.16
CA THR A 251 6.02 -2.54 -20.67
C THR A 251 7.14 -2.70 -21.69
N GLN A 252 6.80 -2.84 -22.98
CA GLN A 252 7.79 -2.90 -24.06
C GLN A 252 8.60 -1.61 -24.18
N ALA A 253 7.94 -0.45 -24.09
CA ALA A 253 8.62 0.84 -24.12
C ALA A 253 9.59 1.01 -22.93
N ALA A 254 9.16 0.63 -21.72
CA ALA A 254 10.02 0.65 -20.53
C ALA A 254 11.24 -0.28 -20.68
N LEU A 255 11.03 -1.47 -21.25
CA LEU A 255 12.09 -2.45 -21.46
C LEU A 255 13.10 -2.00 -22.52
N ASN A 256 12.64 -1.38 -23.60
CA ASN A 256 13.50 -0.81 -24.63
C ASN A 256 14.36 0.34 -24.06
N ALA A 257 13.77 1.22 -23.24
CA ALA A 257 14.49 2.30 -22.57
C ALA A 257 15.57 1.76 -21.62
N ALA A 258 15.21 0.79 -20.76
CA ALA A 258 16.17 0.14 -19.87
C ALA A 258 17.32 -0.53 -20.64
N THR A 259 17.02 -1.20 -21.75
CA THR A 259 18.01 -1.85 -22.62
C THR A 259 18.97 -0.86 -23.26
N ALA A 260 18.44 0.22 -23.83
CA ALA A 260 19.25 1.25 -24.47
C ALA A 260 20.18 1.94 -23.46
N PHE A 261 19.71 2.18 -22.24
CA PHE A 261 20.52 2.78 -21.17
C PHE A 261 21.59 1.83 -20.66
N GLU A 262 21.24 0.58 -20.38
CA GLU A 262 22.15 -0.42 -19.83
C GLU A 262 23.34 -0.70 -20.75
N GLN A 263 23.13 -0.76 -22.07
CA GLN A 263 24.21 -0.90 -23.05
C GLN A 263 25.23 0.25 -22.98
N GLN A 264 24.77 1.49 -22.74
CA GLN A 264 25.68 2.62 -22.59
C GLN A 264 26.37 2.61 -21.22
N PHE A 265 25.65 2.19 -20.18
CA PHE A 265 26.23 2.03 -18.85
C PHE A 265 27.34 0.98 -18.85
N GLU A 266 27.15 -0.15 -19.56
CA GLU A 266 28.18 -1.17 -19.75
C GLU A 266 29.44 -0.63 -20.43
N ARG A 267 29.27 0.15 -21.50
CA ARG A 267 30.39 0.84 -22.18
C ARG A 267 31.10 1.84 -21.28
N PHE A 268 30.34 2.58 -20.46
CA PHE A 268 30.89 3.56 -19.53
C PHE A 268 31.66 2.90 -18.38
N GLN A 269 31.17 1.78 -17.86
CA GLN A 269 31.81 1.11 -16.73
C GLN A 269 33.02 0.26 -17.11
N ASP A 270 33.19 -0.05 -18.40
CA ASP A 270 34.32 -0.81 -18.92
C ASP A 270 35.60 0.04 -18.94
N LYS A 271 36.48 -0.21 -17.98
CA LYS A 271 37.76 0.50 -17.84
C LYS A 271 38.74 0.25 -18.99
N ALA A 272 38.52 -0.78 -19.82
CA ALA A 272 39.36 -1.03 -20.99
C ALA A 272 39.05 -0.07 -22.16
N GLN A 273 37.91 0.64 -22.11
CA GLN A 273 37.54 1.62 -23.13
C GLN A 273 38.33 2.92 -22.99
N SER A 274 38.43 3.66 -24.10
CA SER A 274 39.06 4.99 -24.10
C SER A 274 38.19 6.04 -23.41
N LEU A 275 38.82 7.14 -22.97
CA LEU A 275 38.12 8.29 -22.41
C LEU A 275 37.06 8.85 -23.38
N ASP A 276 37.32 8.82 -24.69
CA ASP A 276 36.36 9.26 -25.71
C ASP A 276 35.09 8.38 -25.73
N VAL A 277 35.25 7.06 -25.60
CA VAL A 277 34.12 6.13 -25.51
C VAL A 277 33.33 6.36 -24.23
N HIS A 278 34.00 6.58 -23.09
CA HIS A 278 33.33 6.95 -21.84
C HIS A 278 32.55 8.26 -21.98
N MET A 279 33.12 9.27 -22.64
CA MET A 279 32.46 10.56 -22.86
C MET A 279 31.27 10.44 -23.81
N GLN A 280 31.36 9.60 -24.86
CA GLN A 280 30.22 9.32 -25.73
C GLN A 280 29.09 8.60 -24.98
N ALA A 281 29.41 7.57 -24.20
CA ALA A 281 28.43 6.87 -23.39
C ALA A 281 27.77 7.79 -22.35
N TRP A 282 28.56 8.65 -21.68
CA TRP A 282 28.06 9.68 -20.76
C TRP A 282 27.07 10.60 -21.47
N ASN A 283 27.43 11.14 -22.65
CA ASN A 283 26.56 12.03 -23.42
C ASN A 283 25.22 11.38 -23.77
N ILE A 284 25.24 10.13 -24.21
CA ILE A 284 24.04 9.38 -24.57
C ILE A 284 23.18 9.14 -23.33
N MET A 285 23.74 8.65 -22.23
CA MET A 285 23.00 8.41 -20.98
C MET A 285 22.43 9.71 -20.39
N LEU A 286 23.17 10.82 -20.45
CA LEU A 286 22.70 12.13 -20.00
C LEU A 286 21.54 12.64 -20.87
N SER A 287 21.64 12.49 -22.19
CA SER A 287 20.56 12.84 -23.12
C SER A 287 19.30 11.98 -22.88
N GLN A 288 19.48 10.67 -22.66
CA GLN A 288 18.39 9.77 -22.27
C GLN A 288 17.75 10.21 -20.96
N ALA A 289 18.54 10.56 -19.94
CA ALA A 289 18.02 11.05 -18.66
C ALA A 289 17.19 12.33 -18.82
N ILE A 290 17.63 13.27 -19.67
CA ILE A 290 16.90 14.51 -20.01
C ILE A 290 15.58 14.18 -20.73
N ASN A 291 15.59 13.28 -21.70
CA ASN A 291 14.37 12.89 -22.41
C ASN A 291 13.37 12.18 -21.48
N GLU A 292 13.86 11.30 -20.62
CA GLU A 292 13.06 10.58 -19.63
C GLU A 292 12.48 11.50 -18.54
N TYR A 293 13.11 12.65 -18.26
CA TYR A 293 12.59 13.60 -17.27
C TYR A 293 11.14 14.00 -17.58
N ASN A 294 10.83 14.30 -18.84
CA ASN A 294 9.47 14.62 -19.27
C ASN A 294 8.52 13.43 -19.15
N MET A 295 8.99 12.22 -19.44
CA MET A 295 8.20 11.00 -19.23
C MET A 295 7.87 10.79 -17.75
N ARG A 296 8.82 11.05 -16.84
CA ARG A 296 8.60 10.94 -15.39
C ARG A 296 7.62 11.98 -14.87
N ILE A 297 7.65 13.20 -15.41
CA ILE A 297 6.63 14.22 -15.16
C ILE A 297 5.23 13.70 -15.53
N SER A 298 5.09 13.05 -16.69
CA SER A 298 3.81 12.45 -17.12
C SER A 298 3.38 11.30 -16.20
N MET A 299 4.29 10.40 -15.82
CA MET A 299 3.99 9.30 -14.89
C MET A 299 3.57 9.81 -13.51
N ARG A 300 4.26 10.84 -12.99
CA ARG A 300 3.86 11.52 -11.76
C ARG A 300 2.47 12.14 -11.88
N ASN A 301 2.14 12.79 -13.00
CA ASN A 301 0.80 13.37 -13.19
C ASN A 301 -0.28 12.28 -13.17
N LEU A 302 -0.05 11.16 -13.85
CA LEU A 302 -0.98 10.03 -13.82
C LEU A 302 -1.15 9.45 -12.42
N ALA A 303 -0.05 9.31 -11.66
CA ALA A 303 -0.10 8.86 -10.27
C ALA A 303 -0.85 9.85 -9.38
N LEU A 304 -0.71 11.17 -9.62
CA LEU A 304 -1.45 12.21 -8.91
C LEU A 304 -2.95 12.13 -9.22
N GLU A 305 -3.33 12.02 -10.48
CA GLU A 305 -4.74 11.88 -10.89
C GLU A 305 -5.38 10.65 -10.24
N LYS A 306 -4.66 9.52 -10.19
CA LYS A 306 -5.08 8.29 -9.51
C LYS A 306 -5.24 8.51 -8.00
N TYR A 307 -4.29 9.19 -7.36
CA TYR A 307 -4.37 9.53 -5.94
C TYR A 307 -5.59 10.42 -5.64
N GLU A 308 -5.76 11.51 -6.38
CA GLU A 308 -6.88 12.42 -6.21
C GLU A 308 -8.23 11.72 -6.43
N SER A 309 -8.29 10.82 -7.41
CA SER A 309 -9.47 9.98 -7.63
C SER A 309 -9.76 9.08 -6.43
N SER A 310 -8.73 8.45 -5.87
CA SER A 310 -8.84 7.58 -4.69
C SER A 310 -9.26 8.37 -3.44
N VAL A 311 -8.74 9.58 -3.25
CA VAL A 311 -9.16 10.52 -2.18
C VAL A 311 -10.62 10.93 -2.35
N ARG A 312 -11.07 11.25 -3.57
CA ARG A 312 -12.49 11.55 -3.83
C ARG A 312 -13.38 10.36 -3.46
N THR A 313 -12.97 9.14 -3.79
CA THR A 313 -13.67 7.92 -3.41
C THR A 313 -13.71 7.74 -1.90
N ALA A 314 -12.58 7.87 -1.21
CA ALA A 314 -12.50 7.78 0.25
C ALA A 314 -13.40 8.80 0.93
N ASN A 315 -13.40 10.05 0.46
CA ASN A 315 -14.27 11.12 0.98
C ASN A 315 -15.76 10.82 0.73
N SER A 316 -16.12 10.26 -0.42
CA SER A 316 -17.51 9.86 -0.71
C SER A 316 -17.96 8.69 0.17
N CYS A 317 -17.12 7.66 0.32
CA CYS A 317 -17.39 6.54 1.24
C CYS A 317 -17.49 7.02 2.69
N PHE A 318 -16.66 7.99 3.07
CA PHE A 318 -16.69 8.60 4.39
C PHE A 318 -18.01 9.32 4.66
N GLN A 319 -18.44 10.21 3.75
CA GLN A 319 -19.73 10.90 3.86
C GLN A 319 -20.90 9.92 3.94
N GLN A 320 -20.83 8.83 3.17
CA GLN A 320 -21.86 7.79 3.19
C GLN A 320 -21.86 7.02 4.52
N PHE A 321 -20.68 6.68 5.04
CA PHE A 321 -20.55 6.02 6.33
C PHE A 321 -21.02 6.89 7.49
N ASP A 322 -20.72 8.19 7.47
CA ASP A 322 -21.13 9.16 8.50
C ASP A 322 -22.65 9.35 8.52
N ASN A 323 -23.28 9.51 7.35
CA ASN A 323 -24.74 9.56 7.23
C ASN A 323 -25.40 8.27 7.74
N ASP A 324 -24.77 7.12 7.49
CA ASP A 324 -25.24 5.83 7.98
C ASP A 324 -25.15 5.69 9.50
N VAL A 325 -24.08 6.20 10.12
CA VAL A 325 -23.95 6.23 11.60
C VAL A 325 -25.10 7.01 12.21
N PHE A 326 -25.39 8.21 11.69
CA PHE A 326 -26.50 9.03 12.16
C PHE A 326 -27.86 8.35 11.96
N ALA A 327 -28.09 7.72 10.80
CA ALA A 327 -29.32 6.98 10.53
C ALA A 327 -29.45 5.74 11.43
N LEU A 328 -28.35 5.05 11.71
CA LEU A 328 -28.30 3.88 12.58
C LEU A 328 -28.66 4.23 14.03
N GLU A 329 -28.22 5.39 14.53
CA GLU A 329 -28.62 5.88 15.86
C GLU A 329 -30.15 6.05 15.97
N SER A 330 -30.78 6.62 14.94
CA SER A 330 -32.23 6.79 14.91
C SER A 330 -32.98 5.45 14.88
N LEU A 331 -32.51 4.52 14.03
CA LEU A 331 -33.07 3.16 13.93
C LEU A 331 -32.90 2.38 15.23
N GLN A 332 -31.79 2.62 15.91
CA GLN A 332 -31.53 2.02 17.20
C GLN A 332 -32.47 2.51 18.28
N ILE A 333 -32.72 3.81 18.39
CA ILE A 333 -33.65 4.37 19.35
C ILE A 333 -35.04 3.73 19.16
N ALA A 334 -35.48 3.61 17.90
CA ALA A 334 -36.75 2.94 17.57
C ALA A 334 -36.78 1.46 18.00
N PHE A 335 -35.67 0.73 17.80
CA PHE A 335 -35.53 -0.66 18.23
C PHE A 335 -35.45 -0.81 19.76
N GLN A 336 -34.75 0.08 20.46
CA GLN A 336 -34.64 0.10 21.92
C GLN A 336 -35.94 0.47 22.61
N LEU A 337 -36.74 1.36 22.01
CA LEU A 337 -38.11 1.57 22.47
C LEU A 337 -38.95 0.28 22.35
N GLY A 338 -38.57 -0.64 21.47
CA GLY A 338 -39.13 -1.99 21.36
C GLY A 338 -38.47 -3.08 22.21
N LEU A 339 -37.29 -2.86 22.81
CA LEU A 339 -36.48 -3.88 23.54
C LEU A 339 -35.66 -3.32 24.70
N THR A 340 -35.61 -4.07 25.81
CA THR A 340 -34.95 -3.66 27.06
C THR A 340 -33.43 -3.93 27.17
N LYS A 341 -32.60 -3.99 26.11
CA LYS A 341 -31.10 -4.11 26.22
C LYS A 341 -30.25 -3.49 25.08
N LYS A 342 -28.93 -3.29 25.35
CA LYS A 342 -27.95 -2.41 24.63
C LYS A 342 -26.93 -3.15 23.72
N LEU A 343 -26.78 -2.68 22.46
CA LEU A 343 -25.69 -2.98 21.50
C LEU A 343 -25.06 -1.68 20.88
N LEU A 344 -25.20 -0.55 21.58
CA LEU A 344 -25.08 0.84 21.07
C LEU A 344 -23.65 1.37 20.82
N ALA A 345 -22.66 0.96 21.62
CA ALA A 345 -21.44 1.76 21.77
C ALA A 345 -20.39 1.54 20.66
N PHE A 346 -20.38 0.38 19.99
CA PHE A 346 -19.30 0.04 19.04
C PHE A 346 -19.47 0.73 17.67
N ALA A 347 -20.67 0.72 17.09
CA ALA A 347 -20.95 1.34 15.79
C ALA A 347 -20.67 2.85 15.79
N ILE A 348 -21.10 3.55 16.84
CA ILE A 348 -20.86 5.00 17.02
C ILE A 348 -19.36 5.28 17.19
N ALA A 349 -18.63 4.45 17.94
CA ALA A 349 -17.19 4.61 18.14
C ALA A 349 -16.38 4.42 16.85
N VAL A 350 -16.76 3.44 16.02
CA VAL A 350 -16.14 3.24 14.69
C VAL A 350 -16.46 4.41 13.75
N GLY A 351 -17.70 4.92 13.79
CA GLY A 351 -18.10 6.18 13.16
C GLY A 351 -17.12 7.31 13.47
N GLN A 352 -16.87 7.56 14.75
CA GLN A 352 -15.96 8.60 15.23
C GLN A 352 -14.48 8.40 14.85
N LEU A 353 -13.98 7.15 14.84
CA LEU A 353 -12.63 6.81 14.36
C LEU A 353 -12.43 7.16 12.88
N CYS A 354 -13.45 6.86 12.07
CA CYS A 354 -13.44 7.12 10.65
C CYS A 354 -13.49 8.62 10.29
N LEU A 355 -13.85 9.51 11.23
CA LEU A 355 -13.85 10.98 11.06
C LEU A 355 -12.45 11.59 10.90
N GLY A 356 -11.37 10.83 11.13
CA GLY A 356 -10.03 11.15 10.63
C GLY A 356 -9.35 12.40 11.17
N SER A 357 -9.89 13.08 12.18
CA SER A 357 -9.18 14.18 12.86
C SER A 357 -8.15 13.62 13.85
N PRO A 358 -6.94 14.22 14.01
CA PRO A 358 -5.92 13.73 14.94
C PRO A 358 -6.41 13.60 16.39
N GLY A 359 -7.34 14.48 16.82
CA GLY A 359 -8.03 14.37 18.10
C GLY A 359 -9.18 13.36 18.12
N GLY A 360 -9.85 13.15 16.98
CA GLY A 360 -10.94 12.19 16.81
C GLY A 360 -10.49 10.73 16.79
N VAL A 361 -9.31 10.42 16.23
CA VAL A 361 -8.77 9.04 16.24
C VAL A 361 -8.53 8.56 17.68
N ALA A 362 -7.93 9.40 18.52
CA ALA A 362 -7.67 9.04 19.92
C ALA A 362 -8.96 8.88 20.74
N GLN A 363 -9.94 9.78 20.55
CA GLN A 363 -11.23 9.70 21.24
C GLN A 363 -12.08 8.52 20.78
N GLY A 364 -12.16 8.30 19.46
CA GLY A 364 -12.86 7.15 18.90
C GLY A 364 -12.22 5.81 19.30
N ALA A 365 -10.89 5.74 19.40
CA ALA A 365 -10.16 4.59 19.90
C ALA A 365 -10.52 4.26 21.36
N ILE A 366 -10.60 5.28 22.22
CA ILE A 366 -11.02 5.13 23.62
C ILE A 366 -12.47 4.63 23.69
N ALA A 367 -13.39 5.27 22.96
CA ALA A 367 -14.79 4.86 22.90
C ALA A 367 -14.95 3.42 22.37
N GLY A 368 -14.18 3.05 21.34
CA GLY A 368 -14.18 1.71 20.75
C GLY A 368 -13.71 0.65 21.76
N ARG A 369 -12.62 0.90 22.48
CA ARG A 369 -12.13 0.01 23.55
C ARG A 369 -13.15 -0.13 24.68
N GLN A 370 -13.84 0.95 25.07
CA GLN A 370 -14.91 0.89 26.07
C GLN A 370 -16.10 0.03 25.60
N ALA A 371 -16.49 0.17 24.32
CA ALA A 371 -17.54 -0.64 23.72
C ALA A 371 -17.18 -2.13 23.67
N ILE A 372 -15.94 -2.46 23.29
CA ILE A 372 -15.43 -3.84 23.34
C ILE A 372 -15.46 -4.38 24.76
N GLY A 373 -15.03 -3.59 25.75
CA GLY A 373 -15.08 -3.96 27.17
C GLY A 373 -16.49 -4.32 27.64
N ALA A 374 -17.52 -3.63 27.15
CA ALA A 374 -18.92 -3.96 27.43
C ALA A 374 -19.35 -5.29 26.80
N VAL A 375 -18.88 -5.61 25.59
CA VAL A 375 -19.14 -6.90 24.92
C VAL A 375 -18.43 -8.04 25.65
N VAL A 376 -17.17 -7.87 26.04
CA VAL A 376 -16.42 -8.84 26.86
C VAL A 376 -17.16 -9.15 28.17
N ALA A 377 -17.74 -8.14 28.81
CA ALA A 377 -18.55 -8.33 30.01
C ALA A 377 -19.84 -9.13 29.73
N ALA A 378 -20.49 -8.90 28.58
CA ALA A 378 -21.68 -9.63 28.17
C ALA A 378 -21.39 -11.09 27.76
N GLU A 379 -20.30 -11.35 27.05
CA GLU A 379 -19.85 -12.71 26.68
C GLU A 379 -19.63 -13.60 27.91
N LYS A 380 -19.06 -13.05 28.99
CA LYS A 380 -18.86 -13.77 30.27
C LYS A 380 -20.17 -14.20 30.94
N ILE A 381 -21.25 -13.45 30.72
CA ILE A 381 -22.58 -13.75 31.26
C ILE A 381 -23.31 -14.77 30.36
N ALA A 382 -23.04 -14.76 29.05
CA ALA A 382 -23.75 -15.53 28.04
C ALA A 382 -23.25 -16.96 27.80
N GLY A 383 -22.28 -17.44 28.59
CA GLY A 383 -21.87 -18.85 28.60
C GLY A 383 -23.00 -19.86 28.88
N GLN A 384 -24.25 -19.40 29.06
CA GLN A 384 -25.45 -20.20 29.32
C GLN A 384 -26.57 -20.07 28.27
N VAL A 385 -26.56 -19.11 27.31
CA VAL A 385 -27.58 -19.00 26.24
C VAL A 385 -26.99 -18.40 24.95
N ASN A 386 -27.34 -19.00 23.80
CA ASN A 386 -26.82 -18.77 22.44
C ASN A 386 -26.35 -17.35 22.02
N LYS A 387 -25.15 -17.37 21.41
CA LYS A 387 -24.56 -16.50 20.37
C LYS A 387 -24.64 -14.97 20.54
N ILE A 388 -23.53 -14.39 21.01
CA ILE A 388 -23.25 -12.95 21.04
C ILE A 388 -22.15 -12.60 20.01
N LEU A 389 -22.20 -11.37 19.49
CA LEU A 389 -21.15 -10.70 18.71
C LEU A 389 -19.79 -10.88 19.38
N SER A 390 -18.77 -11.32 18.64
CA SER A 390 -17.47 -11.66 19.21
C SER A 390 -16.66 -10.39 19.53
N SER A 391 -16.20 -10.26 20.78
CA SER A 391 -15.28 -9.19 21.17
C SER A 391 -13.98 -9.23 20.36
N GLY A 392 -13.56 -10.42 19.92
CA GLY A 392 -12.39 -10.61 19.07
C GLY A 392 -12.59 -10.04 17.66
N THR A 393 -13.80 -10.16 17.10
CA THR A 393 -14.14 -9.53 15.81
C THR A 393 -14.08 -8.01 15.93
N LEU A 394 -14.64 -7.46 17.01
CA LEU A 394 -14.64 -6.02 17.27
C LEU A 394 -13.24 -5.44 17.53
N GLN A 395 -12.40 -6.14 18.30
CA GLN A 395 -11.01 -5.75 18.53
C GLN A 395 -10.22 -5.73 17.22
N THR A 396 -10.42 -6.76 16.39
CA THR A 396 -9.77 -6.85 15.08
C THR A 396 -10.15 -5.68 14.17
N LEU A 397 -11.45 -5.32 14.13
CA LEU A 397 -11.94 -4.15 13.40
C LEU A 397 -11.32 -2.85 13.94
N LEU A 398 -11.34 -2.68 15.27
CA LEU A 398 -10.81 -1.47 15.91
C LEU A 398 -9.33 -1.25 15.59
N ASP A 399 -8.50 -2.28 15.79
CA ASP A 399 -7.05 -2.21 15.56
C ASP A 399 -6.73 -1.78 14.12
N CYS A 400 -7.47 -2.31 13.15
CA CYS A 400 -7.22 -2.02 11.75
C CYS A 400 -7.75 -0.65 11.31
N ILE A 401 -8.87 -0.19 11.86
CA ILE A 401 -9.42 1.14 11.60
C ILE A 401 -8.55 2.22 12.25
N GLU A 402 -8.01 1.98 13.45
CA GLU A 402 -7.01 2.86 14.08
C GLU A 402 -5.75 3.01 13.20
N ALA A 403 -5.28 1.90 12.61
CA ALA A 403 -4.14 1.91 11.70
C ALA A 403 -4.42 2.74 10.44
N LEU A 404 -5.57 2.51 9.77
CA LEU A 404 -5.97 3.27 8.58
C LEU A 404 -6.22 4.76 8.89
N GLY A 405 -6.86 5.05 10.03
CA GLY A 405 -7.10 6.41 10.51
C GLY A 405 -5.83 7.19 10.83
N THR A 406 -4.71 6.50 11.09
CA THR A 406 -3.38 7.12 11.25
C THR A 406 -2.66 7.27 9.90
N LEU A 407 -2.73 6.25 9.05
CA LEU A 407 -1.99 6.19 7.78
C LEU A 407 -2.53 7.16 6.73
N TYR A 408 -3.83 7.17 6.53
CA TYR A 408 -4.45 7.97 5.47
C TYR A 408 -4.16 9.48 5.63
N PRO A 409 -4.36 10.11 6.80
CA PRO A 409 -3.98 11.51 7.00
C PRO A 409 -2.48 11.77 6.87
N SER A 410 -1.63 10.83 7.31
CA SER A 410 -0.18 10.98 7.15
C SER A 410 0.22 11.00 5.69
N VAL A 411 -0.36 10.15 4.84
CA VAL A 411 -0.05 10.13 3.40
C VAL A 411 -0.56 11.39 2.73
N ASP A 412 -1.79 11.79 3.02
CA ASP A 412 -2.36 13.01 2.44
C ASP A 412 -1.52 14.24 2.77
N THR A 413 -1.02 14.33 4.02
CA THR A 413 -0.08 15.39 4.42
C THR A 413 1.18 15.38 3.57
N ILE A 414 1.85 14.22 3.41
CA ILE A 414 3.09 14.11 2.62
C ILE A 414 2.83 14.46 1.15
N VAL A 415 1.77 13.94 0.56
CA VAL A 415 1.40 14.20 -0.84
C VAL A 415 1.19 15.70 -1.05
N ARG A 416 0.39 16.35 -0.20
CA ARG A 416 0.17 17.80 -0.27
C ARG A 416 1.46 18.59 -0.09
N THR A 417 2.32 18.20 0.84
CA THR A 417 3.62 18.87 1.01
C THR A 417 4.52 18.70 -0.21
N LEU A 418 4.55 17.52 -0.84
CA LEU A 418 5.36 17.28 -2.03
C LEU A 418 4.87 18.05 -3.26
N ILE A 419 3.54 18.20 -3.40
CA ILE A 419 2.95 19.07 -4.43
C ILE A 419 3.47 20.50 -4.24
N GLN A 420 3.45 21.00 -3.00
CA GLN A 420 3.95 22.34 -2.70
C GLN A 420 5.47 22.45 -2.89
N PHE A 421 6.24 21.43 -2.47
CA PHE A 421 7.68 21.35 -2.64
C PHE A 421 8.10 21.43 -4.12
N GLY A 422 7.34 20.78 -5.00
CA GLY A 422 7.56 20.86 -6.45
C GLY A 422 7.49 22.28 -7.01
N ASN A 423 6.75 23.19 -6.35
CA ASN A 423 6.64 24.60 -6.71
C ASN A 423 7.61 25.50 -5.92
N ASN A 424 8.03 25.06 -4.73
CA ASN A 424 8.95 25.79 -3.85
C ASN A 424 9.88 24.83 -3.09
N PRO A 425 11.16 24.70 -3.48
CA PRO A 425 12.09 23.74 -2.90
C PRO A 425 12.50 24.08 -1.44
N ASN A 426 12.08 25.24 -0.91
CA ASN A 426 12.35 25.63 0.49
C ASN A 426 11.31 25.11 1.48
N ILE A 427 10.27 24.40 1.01
CA ILE A 427 9.23 23.88 1.88
C ILE A 427 9.75 22.70 2.71
N ASN A 428 9.45 22.74 4.01
CA ASN A 428 9.83 21.67 4.91
C ASN A 428 8.94 20.43 4.70
N ILE A 429 9.53 19.37 4.16
CA ILE A 429 8.90 18.06 4.08
C ILE A 429 8.88 17.39 5.47
N PRO A 430 7.70 17.01 6.02
CA PRO A 430 7.61 16.30 7.29
C PRO A 430 8.40 15.00 7.29
N THR A 431 9.14 14.73 8.36
CA THR A 431 9.88 13.48 8.55
C THR A 431 9.34 12.70 9.74
N THR A 432 9.17 11.39 9.57
CA THR A 432 8.74 10.50 10.66
C THR A 432 9.51 9.20 10.63
N GLY A 433 9.68 8.58 11.81
CA GLY A 433 10.43 7.32 11.93
C GLY A 433 9.55 6.10 11.77
N ASP A 434 8.25 6.32 11.63
CA ASP A 434 7.28 5.26 11.47
C ASP A 434 7.05 5.02 9.98
N ILE A 435 7.47 3.84 9.54
CA ILE A 435 7.12 3.29 8.22
C ILE A 435 5.83 2.47 8.30
N SER A 436 5.16 2.47 9.45
CA SER A 436 3.96 1.72 9.73
C SER A 436 2.87 2.61 10.35
N GLY A 437 1.60 2.21 10.23
CA GLY A 437 0.48 2.94 10.84
C GLY A 437 0.32 2.67 12.33
N THR A 438 1.01 1.62 12.81
CA THR A 438 1.10 1.14 14.20
C THR A 438 2.34 0.23 14.29
N SER A 439 2.72 -0.24 15.48
CA SER A 439 3.80 -1.24 15.71
C SER A 439 3.71 -2.56 14.91
N ARG A 440 2.72 -2.71 14.00
CA ARG A 440 2.46 -3.88 13.17
C ARG A 440 2.36 -3.61 11.66
N GLY A 441 2.51 -2.37 11.19
CA GLY A 441 2.45 -2.05 9.75
C GLY A 441 1.05 -2.11 9.12
N ASP A 442 0.92 -1.56 7.91
CA ASP A 442 0.06 -2.15 6.87
C ASP A 442 -1.37 -1.68 6.72
N ALA A 443 -1.55 -0.55 6.03
CA ALA A 443 -2.86 -0.15 5.51
C ALA A 443 -3.54 -1.27 4.71
N ASP A 444 -2.81 -2.00 3.85
CA ASP A 444 -3.43 -3.02 2.99
C ASP A 444 -3.74 -4.32 3.75
N ALA A 445 -2.95 -4.74 4.74
CA ALA A 445 -3.40 -5.83 5.63
C ALA A 445 -4.46 -5.41 6.60
N ALA A 446 -4.32 -4.23 7.19
CA ALA A 446 -5.35 -3.66 8.03
C ALA A 446 -6.64 -3.69 7.21
N ALA A 447 -6.64 -3.27 5.95
CA ALA A 447 -7.80 -3.35 5.07
C ALA A 447 -8.30 -4.79 4.85
N ILE A 448 -7.46 -5.79 4.66
CA ILE A 448 -7.92 -7.17 4.41
C ILE A 448 -8.40 -7.88 5.67
N VAL A 449 -7.66 -7.74 6.77
CA VAL A 449 -8.09 -8.18 8.09
C VAL A 449 -9.39 -7.45 8.46
N THR A 450 -9.50 -6.16 8.14
CA THR A 450 -10.73 -5.36 8.27
C THR A 450 -11.85 -5.90 7.39
N MET A 451 -11.59 -6.28 6.13
CA MET A 451 -12.61 -6.85 5.25
C MET A 451 -13.19 -8.13 5.83
N ALA A 452 -12.32 -9.07 6.22
CA ALA A 452 -12.75 -10.32 6.84
C ALA A 452 -13.48 -10.07 8.17
N ALA A 453 -13.02 -9.09 8.95
CA ALA A 453 -13.65 -8.72 10.22
C ALA A 453 -15.01 -8.02 10.03
N TRP A 454 -15.17 -7.20 8.97
CA TRP A 454 -16.46 -6.60 8.61
C TRP A 454 -17.44 -7.63 8.07
N ASP A 455 -16.98 -8.58 7.26
CA ASP A 455 -17.82 -9.69 6.77
C ASP A 455 -18.27 -10.57 7.94
N ARG A 456 -17.36 -10.85 8.87
CA ARG A 456 -17.69 -11.57 10.10
C ARG A 456 -18.66 -10.79 10.98
N TRP A 457 -18.46 -9.48 11.13
CA TRP A 457 -19.35 -8.63 11.89
C TRP A 457 -20.75 -8.59 11.31
N LEU A 458 -20.87 -8.48 9.98
CA LEU A 458 -22.14 -8.55 9.26
C LEU A 458 -22.90 -9.84 9.59
N LEU A 459 -22.23 -10.99 9.53
CA LEU A 459 -22.83 -12.29 9.86
C LEU A 459 -23.22 -12.39 11.34
N GLU A 460 -22.35 -11.95 12.25
CA GLU A 460 -22.62 -11.98 13.69
C GLU A 460 -23.78 -11.03 14.07
N ALA A 461 -23.87 -9.85 13.45
CA ALA A 461 -24.97 -8.89 13.66
C ALA A 461 -26.30 -9.45 13.14
N ASP A 462 -26.29 -10.17 12.01
CA ASP A 462 -27.47 -10.81 11.46
C ASP A 462 -27.98 -11.95 12.35
N ASP A 463 -27.09 -12.83 12.79
CA ASP A 463 -27.40 -13.93 13.71
C ASP A 463 -28.01 -13.40 15.02
N GLN A 464 -27.47 -12.30 15.56
CA GLN A 464 -27.99 -11.67 16.78
C GLN A 464 -29.40 -11.09 16.61
N MET A 465 -29.67 -10.46 15.47
CA MET A 465 -30.96 -9.82 15.20
C MET A 465 -32.05 -10.82 14.78
N LEU A 466 -31.66 -12.03 14.38
CA LEU A 466 -32.56 -13.06 13.85
C LEU A 466 -33.76 -13.33 14.77
N PHE A 467 -33.53 -13.46 16.08
CA PHE A 467 -34.62 -13.70 17.03
C PHE A 467 -35.60 -12.53 17.08
N ALA A 468 -35.14 -11.30 17.30
CA ALA A 468 -36.00 -10.12 17.42
C ALA A 468 -36.80 -9.86 16.13
N VAL A 469 -36.18 -10.11 14.97
CA VAL A 469 -36.86 -10.05 13.67
C VAL A 469 -37.92 -11.14 13.55
N SER A 470 -37.60 -12.39 13.93
CA SER A 470 -38.56 -13.52 13.89
C SER A 470 -39.76 -13.33 14.82
N GLN A 471 -39.58 -12.61 15.93
CA GLN A 471 -40.63 -12.30 16.89
C GLN A 471 -41.42 -11.02 16.54
N GLY A 472 -41.13 -10.37 15.41
CA GLY A 472 -41.84 -9.18 14.97
C GLY A 472 -41.65 -7.96 15.89
N VAL A 473 -40.52 -7.88 16.61
CA VAL A 473 -40.23 -6.74 17.47
C VAL A 473 -40.19 -5.45 16.65
N ALA A 474 -40.92 -4.44 17.11
CA ALA A 474 -40.98 -3.14 16.45
C ALA A 474 -39.56 -2.55 16.28
N GLY A 475 -39.24 -2.11 15.07
CA GLY A 475 -37.92 -1.55 14.73
C GLY A 475 -36.80 -2.57 14.48
N ALA A 476 -36.99 -3.87 14.77
CA ALA A 476 -35.93 -4.89 14.67
C ALA A 476 -35.42 -5.09 13.24
N SER A 477 -36.31 -5.28 12.28
CA SER A 477 -35.93 -5.49 10.87
C SER A 477 -35.25 -4.26 10.27
N ALA A 478 -35.71 -3.07 10.65
CA ALA A 478 -35.13 -1.80 10.19
C ALA A 478 -33.73 -1.58 10.80
N TYR A 479 -33.54 -1.91 12.08
CA TYR A 479 -32.25 -1.85 12.74
C TYR A 479 -31.26 -2.89 12.21
N GLN A 480 -31.70 -4.14 11.96
CA GLN A 480 -30.86 -5.15 11.31
C GLN A 480 -30.37 -4.66 9.93
N LEU A 481 -31.26 -4.09 9.12
CA LEU A 481 -30.88 -3.50 7.84
C LEU A 481 -29.89 -2.34 8.00
N GLY A 482 -30.07 -1.50 9.03
CA GLY A 482 -29.12 -0.43 9.38
C GLY A 482 -27.74 -0.98 9.71
N LEU A 483 -27.65 -2.02 10.54
CA LEU A 483 -26.38 -2.68 10.89
C LEU A 483 -25.69 -3.26 9.65
N ARG A 484 -26.45 -3.89 8.75
CA ARG A 484 -25.92 -4.40 7.47
C ARG A 484 -25.32 -3.28 6.61
N LYS A 485 -26.06 -2.17 6.43
CA LYS A 485 -25.60 -1.00 5.66
C LYS A 485 -24.32 -0.42 6.25
N HIS A 486 -24.28 -0.28 7.57
CA HIS A 486 -23.13 0.24 8.29
C HIS A 486 -21.90 -0.68 8.17
N ALA A 487 -22.05 -2.00 8.25
CA ALA A 487 -20.98 -2.97 7.98
C ALA A 487 -20.43 -2.86 6.55
N ILE A 488 -21.32 -2.80 5.56
CA ILE A 488 -20.94 -2.69 4.15
C ILE A 488 -20.21 -1.37 3.88
N ASN A 489 -20.73 -0.25 4.39
CA ASN A 489 -20.13 1.07 4.14
C ASN A 489 -18.85 1.28 4.95
N GLY A 490 -18.73 0.69 6.15
CA GLY A 490 -17.49 0.67 6.93
C GLY A 490 -16.37 -0.12 6.22
N LYS A 491 -16.73 -1.27 5.63
CA LYS A 491 -15.83 -2.05 4.77
C LYS A 491 -15.32 -1.24 3.58
N GLN A 492 -16.23 -0.53 2.90
CA GLN A 492 -15.88 0.30 1.75
C GLN A 492 -14.98 1.47 2.12
N LEU A 493 -15.26 2.15 3.22
CA LEU A 493 -14.42 3.25 3.69
C LEU A 493 -12.99 2.78 3.98
N ALA A 494 -12.84 1.67 4.71
CA ALA A 494 -11.52 1.11 5.01
C ALA A 494 -10.74 0.77 3.73
N GLN A 495 -11.41 0.19 2.73
CA GLN A 495 -10.80 -0.13 1.43
C GLN A 495 -10.43 1.12 0.64
N ALA A 496 -11.31 2.12 0.59
CA ALA A 496 -11.06 3.36 -0.14
C ALA A 496 -9.91 4.16 0.49
N GLN A 497 -9.81 4.18 1.82
CA GLN A 497 -8.67 4.76 2.54
C GLN A 497 -7.37 4.02 2.25
N ALA A 498 -7.41 2.68 2.19
CA ALA A 498 -6.23 1.88 1.83
C ALA A 498 -5.75 2.15 0.39
N GLU A 499 -6.66 2.18 -0.60
CA GLU A 499 -6.27 2.52 -1.98
C GLU A 499 -5.77 3.97 -2.10
N ALA A 500 -6.32 4.92 -1.34
CA ALA A 500 -5.82 6.28 -1.29
C ALA A 500 -4.42 6.37 -0.66
N VAL A 501 -4.14 5.59 0.40
CA VAL A 501 -2.79 5.44 0.96
C VAL A 501 -1.82 4.86 -0.07
N LYS A 502 -2.20 3.79 -0.76
CA LYS A 502 -1.39 3.12 -1.77
C LYS A 502 -1.08 4.01 -2.98
N SER A 503 -2.11 4.61 -3.58
CA SER A 503 -1.95 5.55 -4.69
C SER A 503 -1.19 6.82 -4.28
N GLY A 504 -1.34 7.26 -3.02
CA GLY A 504 -0.55 8.37 -2.47
C GLY A 504 0.94 8.03 -2.40
N TYR A 505 1.30 6.82 -1.97
CA TYR A 505 2.70 6.38 -2.00
C TYR A 505 3.24 6.16 -3.41
N GLU A 506 2.42 5.71 -4.36
CA GLU A 506 2.77 5.66 -5.79
C GLU A 506 3.09 7.08 -6.33
N TYR A 507 2.28 8.08 -5.98
CA TYR A 507 2.58 9.48 -6.28
C TYR A 507 3.87 9.95 -5.61
N VAL A 508 4.05 9.68 -4.31
CA VAL A 508 5.27 10.06 -3.58
C VAL A 508 6.51 9.49 -4.28
N GLN A 509 6.48 8.22 -4.66
CA GLN A 509 7.60 7.57 -5.36
C GLN A 509 7.88 8.23 -6.71
N THR A 510 6.85 8.42 -7.55
CA THR A 510 7.02 9.02 -8.88
C THR A 510 7.47 10.48 -8.81
N GLN A 511 7.00 11.26 -7.84
CA GLN A 511 7.47 12.62 -7.58
C GLN A 511 8.92 12.64 -7.09
N MET A 512 9.30 11.71 -6.20
CA MET A 512 10.69 11.55 -5.77
C MET A 512 11.63 11.21 -6.92
N GLU A 513 11.18 10.38 -7.87
CA GLU A 513 11.95 10.08 -9.08
C GLU A 513 12.11 11.29 -10.00
N VAL A 514 11.11 12.17 -10.11
CA VAL A 514 11.22 13.44 -10.85
C VAL A 514 12.27 14.35 -10.21
N ILE A 515 12.19 14.55 -8.88
CA ILE A 515 13.13 15.38 -8.13
C ILE A 515 14.56 14.85 -8.30
N ARG A 516 14.78 13.54 -8.05
CA ARG A 516 16.09 12.90 -8.18
C ARG A 516 16.60 12.93 -9.61
N CYS A 517 15.74 12.75 -10.60
CA CYS A 517 16.11 12.86 -12.01
C CYS A 517 16.64 14.26 -12.34
N SER A 518 15.95 15.30 -11.88
CA SER A 518 16.38 16.69 -12.10
C SER A 518 17.73 16.98 -11.43
N GLN A 519 17.90 16.56 -10.17
CA GLN A 519 19.16 16.73 -9.42
C GLN A 519 20.31 15.98 -10.11
N ASN A 520 20.13 14.69 -10.42
CA ASN A 520 21.15 13.88 -11.10
C ASN A 520 21.55 14.47 -12.46
N ILE A 521 20.62 15.03 -13.23
CA ILE A 521 20.95 15.69 -14.50
C ILE A 521 21.88 16.89 -14.26
N ALA A 522 21.55 17.75 -13.29
CA ALA A 522 22.37 18.91 -12.96
C ALA A 522 23.76 18.51 -12.45
N ASP A 523 23.82 17.52 -11.55
CA ASP A 523 25.07 17.03 -10.98
C ASP A 523 25.94 16.35 -12.05
N LEU A 524 25.36 15.51 -12.91
CA LEU A 524 26.08 14.88 -14.02
C LEU A 524 26.57 15.91 -15.05
N GLN A 525 25.85 16.99 -15.28
CA GLN A 525 26.32 18.10 -16.13
C GLN A 525 27.52 18.81 -15.50
N ALA A 526 27.46 19.07 -14.19
CA ALA A 526 28.55 19.71 -13.45
C ALA A 526 29.80 18.82 -13.39
N LEU A 527 29.65 17.53 -13.06
CA LEU A 527 30.75 16.55 -13.04
C LEU A 527 31.41 16.44 -14.41
N LYS A 528 30.61 16.39 -15.48
CA LYS A 528 31.12 16.30 -16.85
C LYS A 528 31.97 17.53 -17.23
N ALA A 529 31.58 18.73 -16.80
CA ALA A 529 32.30 19.95 -17.15
C ALA A 529 33.75 19.97 -16.67
N GLY A 530 34.07 19.26 -15.57
CA GLY A 530 35.42 19.13 -15.00
C GLY A 530 36.11 17.80 -15.29
N PHE A 531 35.48 16.89 -16.03
CA PHE A 531 35.99 15.54 -16.22
C PHE A 531 37.04 15.47 -17.34
N VAL A 532 38.29 15.19 -16.96
CA VAL A 532 39.42 14.91 -17.86
C VAL A 532 40.08 13.56 -17.54
N GLY A 533 39.31 12.62 -16.97
CA GLY A 533 39.77 11.26 -16.64
C GLY A 533 40.08 11.01 -15.16
N GLN A 534 39.67 11.90 -14.24
CA GLN A 534 39.89 11.70 -12.81
C GLN A 534 39.02 10.55 -12.28
N GLU A 535 39.65 9.55 -11.65
CA GLU A 535 38.96 8.36 -11.12
C GLU A 535 37.85 8.71 -10.12
N ALA A 536 38.04 9.72 -9.27
CA ALA A 536 37.01 10.13 -8.30
C ALA A 536 35.72 10.62 -8.97
N ILE A 537 35.85 11.49 -10.00
CA ILE A 537 34.71 12.00 -10.77
C ILE A 537 34.04 10.86 -11.56
N TYR A 538 34.85 9.97 -12.14
CA TYR A 538 34.37 8.78 -12.83
C TYR A 538 33.53 7.88 -11.92
N LEU A 539 34.00 7.58 -10.71
CA LEU A 539 33.29 6.71 -9.75
C LEU A 539 31.99 7.35 -9.26
N GLU A 540 31.97 8.66 -9.04
CA GLU A 540 30.77 9.41 -8.65
C GLU A 540 29.72 9.38 -9.77
N ALA A 541 30.12 9.67 -11.02
CA ALA A 541 29.24 9.58 -12.18
C ALA A 541 28.74 8.13 -12.40
N LYS A 542 29.62 7.14 -12.25
CA LYS A 542 29.26 5.71 -12.33
C LYS A 542 28.18 5.35 -11.32
N SER A 543 28.27 5.85 -10.09
CA SER A 543 27.23 5.65 -9.07
C SER A 543 25.89 6.26 -9.49
N MET A 544 25.89 7.50 -9.99
CA MET A 544 24.67 8.18 -10.44
C MET A 544 24.01 7.49 -11.65
N PHE A 545 24.82 6.99 -12.61
CA PHE A 545 24.31 6.23 -13.74
C PHE A 545 23.81 4.84 -13.33
N TYR A 546 24.47 4.17 -12.38
CA TYR A 546 23.99 2.91 -11.81
C TYR A 546 22.61 3.07 -11.15
N ASP A 547 22.46 4.11 -10.34
CA ASP A 547 21.18 4.48 -9.74
C ASP A 547 20.07 4.67 -10.77
N ARG A 548 20.41 5.29 -11.91
CA ARG A 548 19.47 5.47 -13.00
C ARG A 548 19.12 4.15 -13.70
N ALA A 549 20.10 3.29 -13.94
CA ALA A 549 19.86 1.95 -14.48
C ALA A 549 18.92 1.16 -13.56
N MET A 550 19.12 1.21 -12.23
CA MET A 550 18.25 0.56 -11.25
C MET A 550 16.83 1.14 -11.21
N ALA A 551 16.68 2.45 -11.35
CA ALA A 551 15.35 3.07 -11.50
C ALA A 551 14.63 2.58 -12.76
N LEU A 552 15.34 2.45 -13.89
CA LEU A 552 14.77 1.93 -15.14
C LEU A 552 14.37 0.46 -15.03
N ARG A 553 15.20 -0.39 -14.42
CA ARG A 553 14.83 -1.79 -14.17
C ARG A 553 13.62 -1.89 -13.22
N THR A 554 13.56 -1.06 -12.19
CA THR A 554 12.41 -1.00 -11.28
C THR A 554 11.12 -0.65 -12.05
N ASN A 555 11.19 0.30 -13.00
CA ASN A 555 10.05 0.64 -13.85
C ASN A 555 9.58 -0.53 -14.73
N VAL A 556 10.51 -1.32 -15.26
CA VAL A 556 10.18 -2.56 -16.00
C VAL A 556 9.44 -3.54 -15.09
N VAL A 557 9.96 -3.78 -13.88
CA VAL A 557 9.33 -4.70 -12.92
C VAL A 557 7.95 -4.22 -12.49
N LEU A 558 7.76 -2.92 -12.24
CA LEU A 558 6.44 -2.35 -11.94
C LEU A 558 5.46 -2.51 -13.11
N SER A 559 5.94 -2.35 -14.35
CA SER A 559 5.12 -2.55 -15.55
C SER A 559 4.70 -4.01 -15.72
N LEU A 560 5.66 -4.94 -15.54
CA LEU A 560 5.40 -6.39 -15.52
C LEU A 560 4.42 -6.77 -14.41
N ARG A 561 4.53 -6.18 -13.22
CA ARG A 561 3.57 -6.38 -12.12
C ARG A 561 2.16 -5.94 -12.52
N ASN A 562 2.02 -4.75 -13.10
CA ASN A 562 0.72 -4.24 -13.54
C ASN A 562 0.10 -5.16 -14.59
N MET A 563 0.93 -5.71 -15.49
CA MET A 563 0.50 -6.69 -16.48
C MET A 563 0.10 -8.04 -15.84
N ALA A 564 0.86 -8.52 -14.84
CA ALA A 564 0.51 -9.71 -14.07
C ALA A 564 -0.78 -9.53 -13.25
N TRP A 565 -1.04 -8.32 -12.72
CA TRP A 565 -2.30 -7.98 -12.05
C TRP A 565 -3.48 -7.95 -13.03
N ALA A 566 -3.28 -7.38 -14.21
CA ALA A 566 -4.30 -7.35 -15.25
C ALA A 566 -4.60 -8.77 -15.76
N TYR A 567 -3.56 -9.60 -15.95
CA TYR A 567 -3.71 -11.04 -16.17
C TYR A 567 -4.50 -11.70 -15.05
N ARG A 568 -4.17 -11.43 -13.78
CA ARG A 568 -4.88 -12.03 -12.64
C ARG A 568 -6.36 -11.65 -12.59
N TYR A 569 -6.70 -10.41 -12.89
CA TYR A 569 -8.09 -9.98 -12.99
C TYR A 569 -8.83 -10.74 -14.09
N TRP A 570 -8.23 -10.86 -15.27
CA TRP A 570 -8.86 -11.51 -16.41
C TRP A 570 -8.90 -13.04 -16.32
N ALA A 571 -7.80 -13.66 -15.91
CA ALA A 571 -7.66 -15.11 -15.87
C ALA A 571 -8.12 -15.73 -14.55
N LEU A 572 -8.35 -14.90 -13.52
CA LEU A 572 -8.59 -15.35 -12.14
C LEU A 572 -7.53 -16.36 -11.69
N SER A 573 -6.27 -16.07 -12.04
CA SER A 573 -5.09 -16.91 -11.79
C SER A 573 -3.86 -16.05 -11.59
N ASP A 574 -2.91 -16.51 -10.78
CA ASP A 574 -1.60 -15.88 -10.70
C ASP A 574 -0.76 -16.18 -11.94
N SER A 575 -0.01 -15.19 -12.42
CA SER A 575 1.04 -15.39 -13.43
C SER A 575 2.22 -16.17 -12.81
N SER A 576 2.91 -16.95 -13.65
CA SER A 576 4.13 -17.68 -13.28
C SER A 576 5.39 -16.84 -13.22
N ILE A 577 5.35 -15.57 -13.66
CA ILE A 577 6.54 -14.72 -13.63
C ILE A 577 7.00 -14.45 -12.20
N THR A 578 8.31 -14.23 -12.06
CA THR A 578 8.92 -13.80 -10.80
C THR A 578 9.40 -12.36 -10.97
N LEU A 579 8.87 -11.45 -10.18
CA LEU A 579 9.32 -10.06 -10.17
C LEU A 579 10.65 -10.00 -9.42
N ASP A 580 11.69 -9.45 -10.04
CA ASP A 580 13.01 -9.23 -9.42
C ASP A 580 13.68 -8.07 -10.15
N GLY A 581 14.04 -7.00 -9.43
CA GLY A 581 14.66 -5.78 -9.98
C GLY A 581 16.05 -5.95 -10.59
N GLN A 582 16.67 -7.11 -10.42
CA GLN A 582 18.03 -7.37 -10.89
C GLN A 582 18.18 -8.46 -11.92
N LYS A 583 17.06 -9.05 -12.37
CA LYS A 583 17.09 -9.92 -13.53
C LYS A 583 17.81 -9.22 -14.70
N PRO A 584 18.62 -9.97 -15.47
CA PRO A 584 19.09 -9.52 -16.78
C PRO A 584 17.90 -9.07 -17.63
N LEU A 585 18.10 -8.03 -18.45
CA LEU A 585 17.01 -7.48 -19.27
C LEU A 585 16.39 -8.52 -20.22
N VAL A 586 17.17 -9.52 -20.66
CA VAL A 586 16.67 -10.63 -21.47
C VAL A 586 15.67 -11.51 -20.70
N GLU A 587 15.83 -11.67 -19.39
CA GLU A 587 14.86 -12.39 -18.56
C GLU A 587 13.57 -11.58 -18.40
N TYR A 588 13.63 -10.24 -18.36
CA TYR A 588 12.39 -9.44 -18.42
C TYR A 588 11.67 -9.55 -19.77
N GLN A 589 12.40 -9.70 -20.87
CA GLN A 589 11.78 -9.99 -22.19
C GLN A 589 11.07 -11.35 -22.17
N GLN A 590 11.67 -12.35 -21.53
CA GLN A 590 11.06 -13.66 -21.32
C GLN A 590 9.85 -13.59 -20.39
N ASP A 591 9.92 -12.83 -19.29
CA ASP A 591 8.78 -12.60 -18.39
C ASP A 591 7.63 -11.91 -19.13
N LEU A 592 7.91 -10.85 -19.90
CA LEU A 592 6.90 -10.17 -20.73
C LEU A 592 6.23 -11.16 -21.70
N SER A 593 7.04 -11.95 -22.42
CA SER A 593 6.53 -12.98 -23.34
C SER A 593 5.70 -14.04 -22.61
N THR A 594 6.10 -14.41 -21.39
CA THR A 594 5.38 -15.36 -20.55
C THR A 594 3.99 -14.83 -20.18
N VAL A 595 3.88 -13.60 -19.67
CA VAL A 595 2.56 -13.03 -19.32
C VAL A 595 1.69 -12.87 -20.57
N ILE A 596 2.27 -12.51 -21.74
CA ILE A 596 1.53 -12.46 -23.01
C ILE A 596 0.96 -13.85 -23.36
N MET A 597 1.79 -14.90 -23.34
CA MET A 597 1.32 -16.26 -23.64
C MET A 597 0.29 -16.77 -22.63
N GLU A 598 0.47 -16.46 -21.34
CA GLU A 598 -0.50 -16.79 -20.30
C GLU A 598 -1.85 -16.13 -20.56
N LEU A 599 -1.83 -14.86 -20.98
CA LEU A 599 -3.02 -14.11 -21.36
C LEU A 599 -3.71 -14.73 -22.60
N GLU A 600 -2.97 -15.01 -23.66
CA GLU A 600 -3.51 -15.65 -24.88
C GLU A 600 -4.13 -17.02 -24.57
N ARG A 601 -3.53 -17.78 -23.65
CA ARG A 601 -4.09 -19.05 -23.16
C ARG A 601 -5.36 -18.84 -22.34
N ALA A 602 -5.42 -17.77 -21.54
CA ALA A 602 -6.64 -17.41 -20.83
C ALA A 602 -7.74 -17.04 -21.82
N ASP A 603 -7.45 -16.21 -22.82
CA ASP A 603 -8.41 -15.85 -23.88
C ASP A 603 -8.91 -17.08 -24.63
N SER A 604 -8.00 -17.99 -24.99
CA SER A 604 -8.36 -19.25 -25.65
C SER A 604 -9.24 -20.13 -24.77
N ARG A 605 -8.98 -20.19 -23.45
CA ARG A 605 -9.82 -20.91 -22.49
C ARG A 605 -11.21 -20.31 -22.40
N TRP A 606 -11.29 -18.98 -22.41
CA TRP A 606 -12.54 -18.23 -22.20
C TRP A 606 -13.39 -18.13 -23.47
N ALA A 607 -12.79 -18.22 -24.66
CA ALA A 607 -13.47 -18.08 -25.95
C ALA A 607 -14.65 -19.05 -26.14
N SER A 608 -14.59 -20.25 -25.59
CA SER A 608 -15.67 -21.25 -25.64
C SER A 608 -16.48 -21.38 -24.35
N ASP A 609 -15.97 -20.85 -23.23
CA ASP A 609 -16.54 -21.02 -21.89
C ASP A 609 -17.47 -19.86 -21.47
N HIS A 610 -17.26 -18.65 -22.00
CA HIS A 610 -18.11 -17.49 -21.70
C HIS A 610 -19.36 -17.47 -22.57
N GLN A 611 -20.52 -17.45 -21.94
CA GLN A 611 -21.82 -17.30 -22.61
C GLN A 611 -22.39 -15.91 -22.33
N PRO A 612 -23.03 -15.27 -23.33
CA PRO A 612 -23.74 -14.02 -23.10
C PRO A 612 -24.94 -14.25 -22.18
N PHE A 613 -25.23 -13.29 -21.32
CA PHE A 613 -26.46 -13.27 -20.54
C PHE A 613 -27.13 -11.89 -20.65
N ASN A 614 -28.44 -11.91 -20.44
CA ASN A 614 -29.25 -10.71 -20.28
C ASN A 614 -30.18 -10.96 -19.10
N TYR A 615 -29.93 -10.29 -17.98
CA TYR A 615 -30.75 -10.41 -16.78
C TYR A 615 -31.57 -9.16 -16.59
N ASP A 616 -32.85 -9.35 -16.32
CA ASP A 616 -33.76 -8.29 -15.93
C ASP A 616 -34.05 -8.46 -14.43
N ILE A 617 -33.51 -7.57 -13.61
CA ILE A 617 -33.54 -7.69 -12.14
C ILE A 617 -34.35 -6.53 -11.56
N PRO A 618 -35.61 -6.76 -11.20
CA PRO A 618 -36.40 -5.79 -10.47
C PRO A 618 -35.80 -5.53 -9.09
N SER A 619 -35.71 -4.27 -8.67
CA SER A 619 -35.12 -3.87 -7.39
C SER A 619 -35.69 -4.60 -6.16
N ASN A 620 -36.98 -4.95 -6.15
CA ASN A 620 -37.62 -5.70 -5.06
C ASN A 620 -37.11 -7.13 -4.89
N THR A 621 -36.39 -7.68 -5.89
CA THR A 621 -35.75 -9.00 -5.83
C THR A 621 -34.31 -8.95 -5.31
N LEU A 622 -33.75 -7.74 -5.11
CA LEU A 622 -32.41 -7.60 -4.58
C LEU A 622 -32.32 -8.10 -3.12
N PRO A 623 -31.19 -8.72 -2.75
CA PRO A 623 -31.04 -9.33 -1.43
C PRO A 623 -31.08 -8.29 -0.32
N SER A 624 -31.41 -8.74 0.89
CA SER A 624 -31.37 -7.90 2.11
C SER A 624 -32.23 -6.63 2.04
N ASN A 625 -33.37 -6.69 1.34
CA ASN A 625 -34.31 -5.56 1.19
C ASN A 625 -33.67 -4.29 0.58
N GLN A 626 -32.65 -4.46 -0.26
CA GLN A 626 -31.96 -3.34 -0.89
C GLN A 626 -32.87 -2.60 -1.89
N GLY A 627 -33.90 -3.25 -2.44
CA GLY A 627 -34.86 -2.63 -3.36
C GLY A 627 -35.58 -1.42 -2.78
N GLN A 628 -36.14 -1.55 -1.58
CA GLN A 628 -36.80 -0.43 -0.91
C GLN A 628 -35.79 0.70 -0.63
N SER A 629 -34.57 0.35 -0.22
CA SER A 629 -33.51 1.34 0.02
C SER A 629 -33.13 2.12 -1.23
N MET A 630 -33.21 1.50 -2.42
CA MET A 630 -32.98 2.20 -3.68
C MET A 630 -34.10 3.19 -4.00
N ILE A 631 -35.36 2.79 -3.83
CA ILE A 631 -36.52 3.68 -4.04
C ILE A 631 -36.42 4.90 -3.12
N ASP A 632 -36.18 4.66 -1.83
CA ASP A 632 -36.03 5.72 -0.83
C ASP A 632 -34.86 6.64 -1.17
N GLY A 633 -33.74 6.09 -1.65
CA GLY A 633 -32.56 6.85 -2.07
C GLY A 633 -32.83 7.80 -3.25
N ILE A 634 -33.56 7.35 -4.28
CA ILE A 634 -33.94 8.23 -5.40
C ILE A 634 -34.91 9.34 -4.94
N LYS A 635 -35.79 9.08 -3.97
CA LYS A 635 -36.75 10.09 -3.46
C LYS A 635 -36.13 11.11 -2.50
N ARG A 636 -34.92 10.85 -1.97
CA ARG A 636 -34.21 11.77 -1.07
C ARG A 636 -33.65 12.99 -1.81
N SER A 637 -33.22 13.98 -1.04
CA SER A 637 -32.69 15.26 -1.55
C SER A 637 -31.47 15.11 -2.45
N ASP A 638 -30.66 14.07 -2.27
CA ASP A 638 -29.48 13.77 -3.08
C ASP A 638 -29.80 12.92 -4.34
N ASN A 639 -31.05 12.44 -4.45
CA ASN A 639 -31.60 11.63 -5.54
C ASN A 639 -30.69 10.46 -5.93
N THR A 640 -30.06 9.83 -4.93
CA THR A 640 -29.04 8.80 -5.12
C THR A 640 -29.42 7.50 -4.41
N ALA A 641 -29.48 6.43 -5.18
CA ALA A 641 -29.66 5.07 -4.69
C ALA A 641 -28.35 4.31 -4.67
N SER A 642 -28.21 3.34 -3.76
CA SER A 642 -27.08 2.42 -3.70
C SER A 642 -27.52 1.01 -3.38
N PHE A 643 -26.84 0.02 -3.96
CA PHE A 643 -26.98 -1.40 -3.62
C PHE A 643 -25.64 -2.11 -3.82
N THR A 644 -25.46 -3.24 -3.15
CA THR A 644 -24.24 -4.05 -3.15
C THR A 644 -24.58 -5.49 -3.45
N LEU A 645 -23.80 -6.09 -4.34
CA LEU A 645 -23.82 -7.52 -4.62
C LEU A 645 -22.47 -8.12 -4.20
N LEU A 646 -22.52 -9.29 -3.58
CA LEU A 646 -21.33 -10.02 -3.15
C LEU A 646 -21.34 -11.45 -3.70
N THR A 647 -20.20 -12.14 -3.65
CA THR A 647 -20.05 -13.51 -4.19
C THR A 647 -20.80 -14.56 -3.39
N GLU A 648 -21.22 -14.26 -2.15
CA GLU A 648 -22.02 -15.15 -1.33
C GLU A 648 -23.42 -15.33 -1.93
N LYS A 649 -23.87 -16.59 -2.06
CA LYS A 649 -25.10 -16.93 -2.77
C LYS A 649 -26.35 -16.14 -2.34
N HIS A 650 -26.47 -15.81 -1.07
CA HIS A 650 -27.62 -15.06 -0.53
C HIS A 650 -27.53 -13.54 -0.74
N LEU A 651 -26.38 -13.03 -1.19
CA LEU A 651 -26.10 -11.61 -1.47
C LEU A 651 -25.75 -11.35 -2.95
N ALA A 652 -25.67 -12.42 -3.76
CA ALA A 652 -25.33 -12.38 -5.18
C ALA A 652 -26.52 -12.07 -6.12
N SER A 653 -27.74 -11.94 -5.60
CA SER A 653 -28.96 -11.81 -6.44
C SER A 653 -29.07 -12.98 -7.43
N GLN A 654 -29.31 -12.72 -8.72
CA GLN A 654 -29.38 -13.74 -9.77
C GLN A 654 -27.98 -14.22 -10.25
N PHE A 655 -26.88 -13.64 -9.77
CA PHE A 655 -25.52 -14.00 -10.17
C PHE A 655 -24.97 -15.22 -9.40
N VAL A 656 -25.74 -16.31 -9.34
CA VAL A 656 -25.45 -17.51 -8.52
C VAL A 656 -25.15 -18.77 -9.32
N GLU A 657 -25.38 -18.75 -10.64
CA GLU A 657 -25.32 -19.94 -11.50
C GLU A 657 -24.01 -20.08 -12.28
N GLY A 658 -23.08 -19.15 -12.06
CA GLY A 658 -21.83 -19.08 -12.79
C GLY A 658 -20.68 -18.55 -11.97
N SER A 659 -19.58 -18.37 -12.67
CA SER A 659 -18.31 -17.84 -12.19
C SER A 659 -17.75 -16.91 -13.25
N HIS A 660 -16.79 -16.07 -12.88
CA HIS A 660 -16.10 -15.20 -13.81
C HIS A 660 -17.04 -14.29 -14.64
N TYR A 661 -17.83 -13.46 -13.95
CA TYR A 661 -18.81 -12.57 -14.58
C TYR A 661 -18.17 -11.28 -15.10
N ARG A 662 -18.42 -10.92 -16.37
CA ARG A 662 -17.95 -9.68 -17.00
C ARG A 662 -19.14 -8.90 -17.55
N LEU A 663 -19.34 -7.68 -17.07
CA LEU A 663 -20.49 -6.86 -17.44
C LEU A 663 -20.18 -5.97 -18.63
N ASN A 664 -21.05 -6.01 -19.63
CA ASN A 664 -21.03 -5.09 -20.77
C ASN A 664 -21.81 -3.81 -20.45
N GLY A 665 -22.73 -3.84 -19.48
CA GLY A 665 -23.54 -2.67 -19.13
C GLY A 665 -24.64 -2.99 -18.11
N MET A 666 -25.12 -1.94 -17.46
CA MET A 666 -26.29 -1.97 -16.59
C MET A 666 -27.20 -0.81 -16.95
N ASP A 667 -28.37 -1.09 -17.51
CA ASP A 667 -29.35 -0.12 -17.99
C ASP A 667 -30.55 -0.03 -17.03
N PRO A 668 -30.56 0.96 -16.11
CA PRO A 668 -31.60 1.11 -15.12
C PRO A 668 -32.82 1.86 -15.67
N THR A 669 -34.02 1.41 -15.31
CA THR A 669 -35.29 2.10 -15.56
C THR A 669 -35.94 2.46 -14.22
N LEU A 670 -36.46 3.68 -14.10
CA LEU A 670 -37.24 4.08 -12.93
C LEU A 670 -38.72 3.80 -13.23
N ASP A 671 -39.35 2.91 -12.45
CA ASP A 671 -40.72 2.46 -12.70
C ASP A 671 -41.73 3.30 -11.93
N GLY A 672 -42.80 3.72 -12.60
CA GLY A 672 -43.89 4.50 -12.01
C GLY A 672 -43.64 6.02 -11.92
N ILE A 673 -42.53 6.52 -12.45
CA ILE A 673 -42.30 7.97 -12.60
C ILE A 673 -43.11 8.53 -13.77
N LEU A 674 -43.51 9.80 -13.65
CA LEU A 674 -44.18 10.53 -14.73
C LEU A 674 -43.39 11.78 -15.09
N PRO A 675 -43.38 12.20 -16.36
CA PRO A 675 -42.78 13.48 -16.74
C PRO A 675 -43.57 14.63 -16.11
N ARG A 676 -42.88 15.71 -15.77
CA ARG A 676 -43.55 16.96 -15.43
C ARG A 676 -44.03 17.65 -16.71
N PRO A 677 -45.30 18.08 -16.80
CA PRO A 677 -45.82 18.71 -18.01
C PRO A 677 -44.97 19.88 -18.52
N GLU A 678 -44.44 20.69 -17.59
CA GLU A 678 -43.58 21.84 -17.87
C GLU A 678 -42.21 21.49 -18.46
N ALA A 679 -41.73 20.27 -18.28
CA ALA A 679 -40.44 19.79 -18.79
C ALA A 679 -40.57 19.06 -20.14
N MET A 680 -41.79 18.75 -20.59
CA MET A 680 -42.01 17.98 -21.81
C MET A 680 -41.64 18.76 -23.07
N GLN A 681 -40.85 18.14 -23.94
CA GLN A 681 -40.50 18.66 -25.26
C GLN A 681 -40.78 17.58 -26.31
N GLY A 682 -41.59 17.91 -27.32
CA GLY A 682 -41.92 16.97 -28.40
C GLY A 682 -42.60 15.67 -27.93
N GLY A 683 -43.35 15.73 -26.82
CA GLY A 683 -44.06 14.57 -26.27
C GLY A 683 -43.25 13.68 -25.32
N VAL A 684 -42.01 14.06 -24.98
CA VAL A 684 -41.12 13.29 -24.09
C VAL A 684 -40.36 14.17 -23.09
N VAL A 685 -39.90 13.57 -21.98
CA VAL A 685 -38.82 14.08 -21.12
C VAL A 685 -37.65 13.11 -21.19
N VAL A 686 -36.41 13.60 -21.18
CA VAL A 686 -35.23 12.74 -21.15
C VAL A 686 -34.80 12.49 -19.72
N VAL A 687 -34.97 11.29 -19.20
CA VAL A 687 -34.46 10.93 -17.87
C VAL A 687 -32.95 10.76 -17.96
N LYS A 688 -32.19 11.41 -17.07
CA LYS A 688 -30.72 11.37 -17.07
C LYS A 688 -30.21 10.75 -15.77
N LEU A 689 -29.52 9.62 -15.91
CA LEU A 689 -28.96 8.86 -14.80
C LEU A 689 -27.43 8.81 -14.89
N GLN A 690 -26.80 8.75 -13.71
CA GLN A 690 -25.39 8.40 -13.57
C GLN A 690 -25.27 7.10 -12.80
N ILE A 691 -24.51 6.17 -13.37
CA ILE A 691 -24.18 4.89 -12.76
C ILE A 691 -22.74 4.97 -12.30
N THR A 692 -22.46 4.50 -11.09
CA THR A 692 -21.10 4.51 -10.53
C THR A 692 -20.86 3.20 -9.79
N THR A 693 -19.73 2.55 -10.09
CA THR A 693 -19.23 1.40 -9.29
C THR A 693 -18.35 1.90 -8.16
N SER A 694 -18.16 1.10 -7.11
CA SER A 694 -17.29 1.48 -6.00
C SER A 694 -15.79 1.53 -6.32
N GLY A 695 -15.37 0.94 -7.45
CA GLY A 695 -13.95 0.66 -7.73
C GLY A 695 -13.43 -0.57 -6.98
N ILE A 696 -14.24 -1.23 -6.15
CA ILE A 696 -13.89 -2.49 -5.50
C ILE A 696 -14.70 -3.60 -6.14
N TYR A 697 -14.03 -4.66 -6.57
CA TYR A 697 -14.67 -5.79 -7.24
C TYR A 697 -14.29 -7.09 -6.54
N SER A 698 -15.22 -8.04 -6.55
CA SER A 698 -14.90 -9.43 -6.27
C SER A 698 -15.28 -10.29 -7.47
N ASP A 699 -14.67 -11.44 -7.57
CA ASP A 699 -15.06 -12.45 -8.54
C ASP A 699 -14.83 -13.84 -7.96
N ILE A 700 -15.49 -14.83 -8.55
CA ILE A 700 -15.39 -16.22 -8.10
C ILE A 700 -14.97 -17.10 -9.27
N TYR A 701 -14.03 -18.00 -9.01
CA TYR A 701 -13.66 -19.07 -9.94
C TYR A 701 -13.15 -20.27 -9.15
N ASN A 702 -13.61 -21.48 -9.51
CA ASN A 702 -13.28 -22.72 -8.80
C ASN A 702 -13.48 -22.64 -7.26
N ASN A 703 -14.60 -22.05 -6.82
CA ASN A 703 -14.92 -21.79 -5.40
C ASN A 703 -13.91 -20.90 -4.65
N GLN A 704 -12.96 -20.28 -5.34
CA GLN A 704 -12.06 -19.29 -4.79
C GLN A 704 -12.58 -17.90 -5.12
N VAL A 705 -12.66 -17.05 -4.09
CA VAL A 705 -12.99 -15.63 -4.26
C VAL A 705 -11.70 -14.83 -4.49
N PHE A 706 -11.73 -13.98 -5.51
CA PHE A 706 -10.68 -13.04 -5.85
C PHE A 706 -11.19 -11.63 -5.58
N HIS A 707 -10.34 -10.78 -5.03
CA HIS A 707 -10.69 -9.39 -4.74
C HIS A 707 -9.79 -8.43 -5.52
N PHE A 708 -10.39 -7.32 -5.94
CA PHE A 708 -9.71 -6.33 -6.75
C PHE A 708 -10.07 -4.89 -6.37
N SER A 709 -9.10 -3.98 -6.56
CA SER A 709 -9.30 -2.53 -6.47
C SER A 709 -8.98 -1.84 -7.79
N SER A 710 -9.77 -0.84 -8.16
CA SER A 710 -9.59 0.01 -9.35
C SER A 710 -10.23 1.39 -9.11
N ILE A 711 -10.11 2.26 -10.11
CA ILE A 711 -10.83 3.55 -10.10
C ILE A 711 -12.34 3.27 -10.29
N PRO A 712 -13.23 3.92 -9.52
CA PRO A 712 -14.68 3.88 -9.76
C PRO A 712 -15.04 4.15 -11.21
N GLN A 713 -15.69 3.20 -11.86
CA GLN A 713 -16.22 3.41 -13.20
C GLN A 713 -17.52 4.20 -13.14
N VAL A 714 -17.60 5.26 -13.95
CA VAL A 714 -18.78 6.12 -14.09
C VAL A 714 -19.33 6.00 -15.50
N ARG A 715 -20.65 5.80 -15.64
CA ARG A 715 -21.36 5.78 -16.92
C ARG A 715 -22.61 6.65 -16.88
N ARG A 716 -22.95 7.26 -18.02
CA ARG A 716 -24.22 7.95 -18.23
C ARG A 716 -25.22 6.98 -18.82
N CYS A 717 -26.46 7.10 -18.38
CA CYS A 717 -27.61 6.46 -19.00
C CYS A 717 -28.66 7.53 -19.20
N SER A 718 -29.24 7.62 -20.39
CA SER A 718 -30.39 8.48 -20.61
C SER A 718 -31.40 7.83 -21.52
N TYR A 719 -32.69 8.09 -21.26
CA TYR A 719 -33.78 7.50 -22.04
C TYR A 719 -34.99 8.43 -22.09
N ASP A 720 -35.80 8.26 -23.13
CA ASP A 720 -37.06 8.96 -23.28
C ASP A 720 -38.10 8.44 -22.28
N LEU A 721 -38.86 9.35 -21.70
CA LEU A 721 -40.02 9.07 -20.87
C LEU A 721 -41.24 9.73 -21.50
N TYR A 722 -42.20 8.92 -21.92
CA TYR A 722 -43.47 9.39 -22.50
C TYR A 722 -44.42 9.90 -21.40
N SER A 723 -45.45 10.63 -21.81
CA SER A 723 -46.46 11.22 -20.91
C SER A 723 -47.16 10.22 -19.99
N ASN A 724 -47.28 8.96 -20.41
CA ASN A 724 -47.88 7.87 -19.65
C ASN A 724 -46.88 7.15 -18.71
N GLY A 725 -45.63 7.63 -18.61
CA GLY A 725 -44.59 7.01 -17.79
C GLY A 725 -43.90 5.81 -18.45
N THR A 726 -44.24 5.47 -19.69
CA THR A 726 -43.55 4.41 -20.43
C THR A 726 -42.15 4.87 -20.84
N ARG A 727 -41.15 4.01 -20.60
CA ARG A 727 -39.80 4.18 -21.12
C ARG A 727 -39.78 4.01 -22.64
N GLY A 728 -39.27 5.02 -23.33
CA GLY A 728 -38.95 5.01 -24.76
C GLY A 728 -37.49 4.67 -25.04
N THR A 729 -36.97 5.25 -26.11
CA THR A 729 -35.63 4.95 -26.63
C THR A 729 -34.54 5.35 -25.65
N THR A 730 -33.56 4.45 -25.42
CA THR A 730 -32.31 4.79 -24.74
C THR A 730 -31.48 5.69 -25.66
N ARG A 731 -31.10 6.88 -25.18
CA ARG A 731 -30.28 7.85 -25.91
C ARG A 731 -28.80 7.66 -25.62
N ASP A 732 -28.44 7.52 -24.34
CA ASP A 732 -27.08 7.19 -23.90
C ASP A 732 -27.09 5.79 -23.28
N GLU A 733 -26.39 4.84 -23.90
CA GLU A 733 -26.25 3.48 -23.35
C GLU A 733 -25.13 3.43 -22.29
N PRO A 734 -25.40 2.87 -21.09
CA PRO A 734 -24.39 2.72 -20.05
C PRO A 734 -23.48 1.50 -20.29
N ILE A 735 -22.66 1.58 -21.34
CA ILE A 735 -21.78 0.50 -21.80
C ILE A 735 -20.44 0.53 -21.04
N PHE A 736 -20.02 -0.62 -20.56
CA PHE A 736 -18.65 -0.94 -20.20
C PHE A 736 -18.01 -1.64 -21.41
N GLU A 737 -17.11 -0.95 -22.11
CA GLU A 737 -16.56 -1.47 -23.37
C GLU A 737 -15.85 -2.81 -23.17
N THR A 738 -16.22 -3.80 -23.99
CA THR A 738 -15.77 -5.20 -23.90
C THR A 738 -14.44 -5.48 -24.62
N LYS A 739 -13.68 -4.46 -25.00
CA LYS A 739 -12.48 -4.66 -25.83
C LYS A 739 -11.25 -5.07 -25.04
N ASP A 740 -11.31 -5.01 -23.71
CA ASP A 740 -10.13 -4.58 -22.96
C ASP A 740 -9.87 -5.33 -21.64
N HIS A 741 -10.63 -6.38 -21.34
CA HIS A 741 -10.48 -7.20 -20.13
C HIS A 741 -10.60 -6.41 -18.81
N ALA A 742 -11.18 -5.21 -18.87
CA ALA A 742 -11.39 -4.28 -17.76
C ALA A 742 -12.89 -4.13 -17.41
N GLU A 743 -13.75 -4.98 -17.98
CA GLU A 743 -15.17 -5.02 -17.67
C GLU A 743 -15.39 -5.31 -16.19
N PRO A 744 -16.25 -4.56 -15.49
CA PRO A 744 -16.51 -4.80 -14.08
C PRO A 744 -17.28 -6.12 -13.88
N THR A 745 -17.16 -6.67 -12.67
CA THR A 745 -17.99 -7.78 -12.20
C THR A 745 -19.28 -7.23 -11.56
N PRO A 746 -20.36 -8.02 -11.43
CA PRO A 746 -21.55 -7.59 -10.69
C PRO A 746 -21.27 -7.41 -9.20
N PHE A 747 -20.26 -8.10 -8.66
CA PHE A 747 -19.94 -8.15 -7.23
C PHE A 747 -19.17 -6.90 -6.77
N THR A 748 -19.89 -5.79 -6.73
CA THR A 748 -19.44 -4.47 -6.27
C THR A 748 -20.62 -3.72 -5.66
N GLN A 749 -20.37 -2.54 -5.08
CA GLN A 749 -21.44 -1.58 -4.84
C GLN A 749 -21.68 -0.73 -6.08
N TRP A 750 -22.96 -0.56 -6.38
CA TRP A 750 -23.50 0.24 -7.46
C TRP A 750 -24.24 1.44 -6.89
N LYS A 751 -24.02 2.61 -7.49
CA LYS A 751 -24.76 3.84 -7.22
C LYS A 751 -25.49 4.30 -8.47
N ILE A 752 -26.75 4.71 -8.30
CA ILE A 752 -27.57 5.29 -9.38
C ILE A 752 -28.03 6.67 -8.90
N LYS A 753 -27.67 7.72 -9.63
CA LYS A 753 -28.07 9.09 -9.33
C LYS A 753 -28.94 9.66 -10.44
N LEU A 754 -30.10 10.20 -10.08
CA LEU A 754 -30.94 10.98 -10.97
C LEU A 754 -30.42 12.42 -11.06
N LEU A 755 -30.12 12.87 -12.27
CA LEU A 755 -29.43 14.14 -12.52
C LEU A 755 -30.37 15.30 -12.77
N ASN A 756 -31.60 15.01 -13.19
CA ASN A 756 -32.64 15.96 -13.50
C ASN A 756 -33.95 15.67 -12.73
N PRO A 757 -33.91 15.60 -11.39
CA PRO A 757 -35.10 15.29 -10.58
C PRO A 757 -36.23 16.33 -10.74
N GLY A 758 -35.90 17.57 -11.12
CA GLY A 758 -36.86 18.63 -11.39
C GLY A 758 -37.70 18.46 -12.66
N GLU A 759 -37.38 17.49 -13.53
CA GLU A 759 -38.10 17.25 -14.79
C GLU A 759 -39.09 16.08 -14.68
N VAL A 760 -39.07 15.34 -13.57
CA VAL A 760 -39.90 14.15 -13.35
C VAL A 760 -40.63 14.22 -12.00
N ASN A 761 -41.76 13.52 -11.91
CA ASN A 761 -42.52 13.31 -10.69
C ASN A 761 -42.19 11.93 -10.12
N LEU A 762 -41.60 11.92 -8.92
CA LEU A 762 -41.14 10.70 -8.23
C LEU A 762 -42.19 10.09 -7.30
N ASN A 763 -43.36 10.70 -7.10
CA ASN A 763 -44.37 10.22 -6.15
C ASN A 763 -44.83 8.78 -6.46
N GLY A 764 -44.95 8.46 -7.76
CA GLY A 764 -45.33 7.14 -8.24
C GLY A 764 -44.17 6.14 -8.34
N LEU A 765 -42.93 6.53 -8.04
CA LEU A 765 -41.78 5.63 -8.09
C LEU A 765 -41.99 4.45 -7.13
N ASN A 766 -42.11 3.25 -7.70
CA ASN A 766 -42.42 2.01 -6.98
C ASN A 766 -41.40 0.89 -7.25
N GLY A 767 -40.45 1.12 -8.16
CA GLY A 767 -39.41 0.16 -8.49
C GLY A 767 -38.30 0.79 -9.33
N ILE A 768 -37.16 0.11 -9.34
CA ILE A 768 -36.08 0.35 -10.29
C ILE A 768 -35.80 -0.99 -10.96
N ASN A 769 -35.93 -1.04 -12.28
CA ASN A 769 -35.62 -2.24 -13.04
C ASN A 769 -34.19 -2.18 -13.58
N LEU A 770 -33.38 -3.20 -13.29
CA LEU A 770 -31.96 -3.23 -13.60
C LEU A 770 -31.69 -4.24 -14.71
N LYS A 771 -31.47 -3.76 -15.95
CA LYS A 771 -31.14 -4.61 -17.09
C LYS A 771 -29.64 -4.79 -17.21
N TRP A 772 -29.15 -5.99 -16.98
CA TRP A 772 -27.74 -6.33 -17.03
C TRP A 772 -27.42 -7.09 -18.30
N LYS A 773 -26.38 -6.66 -19.02
CA LYS A 773 -25.82 -7.39 -20.15
C LYS A 773 -24.38 -7.75 -19.83
N GLY A 774 -23.98 -8.96 -20.16
CA GLY A 774 -22.62 -9.40 -19.87
C GLY A 774 -22.31 -10.79 -20.40
N ARG A 775 -21.19 -11.33 -19.91
CA ARG A 775 -20.69 -12.67 -20.17
C ARG A 775 -20.40 -13.38 -18.86
N VAL A 776 -20.62 -14.69 -18.83
CA VAL A 776 -20.44 -15.53 -17.64
C VAL A 776 -19.95 -16.92 -18.01
N ARG A 777 -19.12 -17.54 -17.16
CA ARG A 777 -18.82 -18.98 -17.21
C ARG A 777 -19.84 -19.72 -16.35
N PHE A 778 -20.91 -20.24 -16.97
CA PHE A 778 -21.90 -21.05 -16.26
C PHE A 778 -21.30 -22.36 -15.70
N GLY A 779 -21.83 -22.82 -14.56
CA GLY A 779 -21.44 -24.10 -13.97
C GLY A 779 -21.76 -25.30 -14.88
N GLU A 780 -21.04 -26.41 -14.71
CA GLU A 780 -21.21 -27.63 -15.54
C GLU A 780 -22.66 -28.13 -15.56
N ARG A 781 -23.36 -28.08 -14.43
CA ARG A 781 -24.75 -28.51 -14.31
C ARG A 781 -25.71 -27.68 -15.17
N HIS A 782 -25.48 -26.38 -15.31
CA HIS A 782 -26.29 -25.50 -16.15
C HIS A 782 -25.96 -25.69 -17.65
N ARG A 783 -24.68 -25.95 -17.97
CA ARG A 783 -24.24 -26.27 -19.35
C ARG A 783 -24.81 -27.60 -19.85
N LEU A 784 -24.91 -28.61 -18.99
CA LEU A 784 -25.50 -29.90 -19.32
C LEU A 784 -27.01 -29.82 -19.59
N ILE A 785 -27.74 -28.97 -18.88
CA ILE A 785 -29.20 -28.81 -19.06
C ILE A 785 -29.51 -28.11 -20.39
N ARG A 786 -28.82 -27.02 -20.73
CA ARG A 786 -29.01 -26.35 -22.04
C ARG A 786 -28.57 -27.21 -23.23
N GLY A 787 -27.50 -27.98 -23.09
CA GLY A 787 -27.06 -28.89 -24.15
C GLY A 787 -28.06 -30.01 -24.47
N ILE A 788 -28.99 -30.30 -23.55
CA ILE A 788 -30.10 -31.24 -23.75
C ILE A 788 -31.33 -30.54 -24.34
N GLU A 789 -31.50 -29.24 -24.13
CA GLU A 789 -32.60 -28.44 -24.72
C GLU A 789 -32.31 -27.99 -26.15
N GLU A 790 -31.04 -27.95 -26.56
CA GLU A 790 -30.58 -27.63 -27.92
C GLU A 790 -30.42 -28.87 -28.83
N LEU A 791 -30.61 -30.08 -28.30
CA LEU A 791 -30.69 -31.36 -29.03
C LEU A 791 -32.15 -31.83 -29.14
#